data_AF-A0A2E6TTZ9-F1
#
_entry.id   AF-A0A2E6TTZ9-F1
#
_cell.length_a   1.000
_cell.length_b   1.000
_cell.length_c   1.000
_cell.angle_alpha   90.00
_cell.angle_beta   90.00
_cell.angle_gamma   90.00
#
_symmetry.space_group_name_H-M   'P 1'
#
loop_
_entity.id
_entity.type
_entity.pdbx_description
1 polymer ?
#
loop_
_entity_poly.entity_id
_entity_poly.type
_entity_poly.pdbx_seq_one_letter_code
_entity_poly.pdbx_strand_id
1 'polypeptide(L)'
;MNPKPLEAIQVVAQRDGAAIASVTLAPGDYLIGRDPACPIHVDSPEISRKHARLILANGQIEIEHAGGRYGTFINNQQIIGRQSLKPGQSLHVGRTQLQITALDAPSPNPPAPPPIPPPAAALTPSERYEVGELLAQGGMSQVAEARDRHLQRPVAIKVLTPEMACNPGLSRRFVQEALVLGRLGHPNIVPIHDLGIDPQGRNFYTMKYVRGITLRDVLDGLRKGRTLLVEQYPFTVLLNIFQKVCDAVGYAHSQRIIHRDLKPANIMLGDHGEVLVMDWGLAKILDEPETAPGEDTLPPKPKTPHDNENPGTRFGTVMGTPNYMAPEQADGRLDAIDTRTDIFALGAILYQILSLRPPVTGTTEEEVLNKIRRGDIPPPGQAHDKNEKTAPPLLVHCPDRRVPPALAAVAMQALSRKPSKRYQEVADLQKDIAAYQAGYATRAERAGTLRQLRLTIRRHGAAFTAGAVIILLVLGFGIHSFLKERQLSATLARLRGAAPVYYQSAQSLVDQGRFKEALERINLAVELQPNSTEYHRLKGNIHQSLLQFNAARNAYQQASGNPKADQSRQLNEHINAKITASPAATIPQLEALAKHMARQGRQAEARAMTQRVKRQKEAAWQRAQATLNQLQLANRLQRTPEGYLKINLSNTPTRELAPLANLPITSLNLWQTKVTQLRPLAGMPLNELYLAFTSVDDLSPLKGAPLQSLTVAYAPVANLAPLKGMPLVHLYLSKTKAANLAPLADLPLRSLHLDRTLVANLTPIKDMPLRHLRLDGCENLTDLSPLAHCKTLEVLTLPPRHGDISFLKKLPNLRRLSYHYDLDEKKIQTTAHFWATYKKPPVGP
;
A
#
# COMPACT_ATOMS: atom_id res chain seq x y z
N MET A 1 -70.80 -23.73 -3.72
CA MET A 1 -69.81 -24.66 -3.13
C MET A 1 -68.46 -23.99 -3.23
N ASN A 2 -67.82 -23.66 -2.10
CA ASN A 2 -66.44 -23.17 -2.10
C ASN A 2 -65.51 -24.31 -2.55
N PRO A 3 -64.53 -24.08 -3.45
CA PRO A 3 -63.58 -25.11 -3.83
C PRO A 3 -62.75 -25.52 -2.61
N LYS A 4 -62.54 -26.84 -2.44
CA LYS A 4 -61.63 -27.39 -1.43
C LYS A 4 -60.23 -26.77 -1.59
N PRO A 5 -59.53 -26.43 -0.50
CA PRO A 5 -58.17 -25.91 -0.60
C PRO A 5 -57.21 -27.01 -1.11
N LEU A 6 -56.38 -26.68 -2.11
CA LEU A 6 -55.28 -27.52 -2.58
C LEU A 6 -54.22 -27.64 -1.47
N GLU A 7 -53.96 -28.86 -0.97
CA GLU A 7 -52.99 -29.10 0.11
C GLU A 7 -51.55 -29.20 -0.40
N ALA A 8 -51.33 -29.67 -1.63
CA ALA A 8 -50.02 -29.67 -2.30
C ALA A 8 -50.16 -29.79 -3.83
N ILE A 9 -49.11 -29.43 -4.56
CA ILE A 9 -48.99 -29.69 -6.00
C ILE A 9 -47.67 -30.42 -6.32
N GLN A 10 -47.66 -31.20 -7.39
CA GLN A 10 -46.45 -31.72 -8.00
C GLN A 10 -46.11 -30.90 -9.25
N VAL A 11 -44.88 -30.43 -9.33
CA VAL A 11 -44.33 -29.75 -10.51
C VAL A 11 -43.27 -30.66 -11.13
N VAL A 12 -43.47 -31.04 -12.39
CA VAL A 12 -42.50 -31.82 -13.17
C VAL A 12 -42.02 -30.98 -14.34
N ALA A 13 -40.72 -30.68 -14.36
CA ALA A 13 -40.08 -30.03 -15.49
C ALA A 13 -39.71 -31.09 -16.53
N GLN A 14 -40.16 -30.92 -17.76
CA GLN A 14 -39.91 -31.80 -18.89
C GLN A 14 -39.24 -31.03 -20.02
N ARG A 15 -38.28 -31.69 -20.66
CA ARG A 15 -37.63 -31.20 -21.87
C ARG A 15 -37.57 -32.35 -22.87
N ASP A 16 -38.06 -32.11 -24.07
CA ASP A 16 -38.10 -33.11 -25.15
C ASP A 16 -38.78 -34.44 -24.73
N GLY A 17 -39.80 -34.34 -23.87
CA GLY A 17 -40.57 -35.48 -23.34
C GLY A 17 -39.95 -36.21 -22.14
N ALA A 18 -38.73 -35.86 -21.72
CA ALA A 18 -38.07 -36.44 -20.55
C ALA A 18 -38.20 -35.53 -19.32
N ALA A 19 -38.53 -36.10 -18.16
CA ALA A 19 -38.57 -35.37 -16.89
C ALA A 19 -37.14 -35.07 -16.41
N ILE A 20 -36.83 -33.79 -16.24
CA ILE A 20 -35.50 -33.29 -15.82
C ILE A 20 -35.48 -32.75 -14.39
N ALA A 21 -36.65 -32.44 -13.81
CA ALA A 21 -36.79 -32.13 -12.40
C ALA A 21 -38.22 -32.45 -11.93
N SER A 22 -38.39 -32.87 -10.68
CA SER A 22 -39.69 -33.06 -10.06
C SER A 22 -39.65 -32.58 -8.61
N VAL A 23 -40.64 -31.79 -8.21
CA VAL A 23 -40.74 -31.25 -6.84
C VAL A 23 -42.20 -31.19 -6.41
N THR A 24 -42.44 -31.53 -5.14
CA THR A 24 -43.75 -31.40 -4.50
C THR A 24 -43.74 -30.16 -3.61
N LEU A 25 -44.75 -29.31 -3.75
CA LEU A 25 -44.83 -28.00 -3.10
C LEU A 25 -46.12 -27.86 -2.29
N ALA A 26 -46.00 -27.43 -1.04
CA ALA A 26 -47.11 -27.00 -0.20
C ALA A 26 -47.50 -25.53 -0.51
N PRO A 27 -48.61 -24.98 0.00
CA PRO A 27 -48.94 -23.56 -0.16
C PRO A 27 -47.78 -22.63 0.21
N GLY A 28 -47.47 -21.65 -0.64
CA GLY A 28 -46.28 -20.80 -0.52
C GLY A 28 -45.91 -20.08 -1.82
N ASP A 29 -44.83 -19.29 -1.77
CA ASP A 29 -44.25 -18.54 -2.90
C ASP A 29 -42.89 -19.15 -3.27
N TYR A 30 -42.78 -19.65 -4.51
CA TYR A 30 -41.63 -20.42 -4.97
C TYR A 30 -41.03 -19.84 -6.24
N LEU A 31 -39.71 -19.64 -6.21
CA LEU A 31 -38.96 -19.18 -7.38
C LEU A 31 -38.53 -20.34 -8.27
N ILE A 32 -38.68 -20.17 -9.58
CA ILE A 32 -38.25 -21.09 -10.64
C ILE A 32 -37.01 -20.52 -11.32
N GLY A 33 -35.95 -21.33 -11.45
CA GLY A 33 -34.75 -20.88 -12.15
C GLY A 33 -33.63 -21.90 -12.24
N ARG A 34 -32.58 -21.53 -13.00
CA ARG A 34 -31.32 -22.30 -13.13
C ARG A 34 -30.38 -22.11 -11.93
N ASP A 35 -30.66 -21.16 -11.04
CA ASP A 35 -29.89 -21.02 -9.81
C ASP A 35 -30.22 -22.19 -8.86
N PRO A 36 -29.23 -22.97 -8.38
CA PRO A 36 -29.46 -24.08 -7.45
C PRO A 36 -30.17 -23.69 -6.16
N ALA A 37 -30.16 -22.39 -5.79
CA ALA A 37 -30.90 -21.87 -4.65
C ALA A 37 -32.41 -21.69 -4.89
N CYS A 38 -32.90 -21.87 -6.13
CA CYS A 38 -34.32 -21.81 -6.44
C CYS A 38 -35.05 -23.07 -5.93
N PRO A 39 -36.17 -22.94 -5.20
CA PRO A 39 -36.95 -24.11 -4.75
C PRO A 39 -37.41 -25.01 -5.90
N ILE A 40 -37.67 -24.42 -7.07
CA ILE A 40 -37.92 -25.15 -8.32
C ILE A 40 -36.69 -24.95 -9.21
N HIS A 41 -35.65 -25.74 -8.93
CA HIS A 41 -34.40 -25.72 -9.69
C HIS A 41 -34.55 -26.50 -11.00
N VAL A 42 -34.27 -25.82 -12.12
CA VAL A 42 -34.29 -26.44 -13.45
C VAL A 42 -33.00 -26.08 -14.17
N ASP A 43 -32.09 -27.05 -14.27
CA ASP A 43 -30.80 -26.87 -14.92
C ASP A 43 -30.92 -26.92 -16.44
N SER A 44 -31.39 -25.81 -17.02
CA SER A 44 -31.58 -25.67 -18.46
C SER A 44 -30.98 -24.34 -18.95
N PRO A 45 -30.18 -24.34 -20.03
CA PRO A 45 -29.53 -23.13 -20.54
C PRO A 45 -30.50 -22.05 -21.02
N GLU A 46 -31.74 -22.44 -21.34
CA GLU A 46 -32.82 -21.57 -21.80
C GLU A 46 -33.72 -21.07 -20.66
N ILE A 47 -33.35 -21.38 -19.42
CA ILE A 47 -33.97 -20.86 -18.20
C ILE A 47 -33.01 -19.85 -17.56
N SER A 48 -33.56 -18.74 -17.06
CA SER A 48 -32.81 -17.68 -16.43
C SER A 48 -32.44 -18.10 -15.01
N ARG A 49 -31.41 -17.50 -14.41
CA ARG A 49 -31.01 -17.84 -13.02
C ARG A 49 -32.19 -17.73 -12.04
N LYS A 50 -33.01 -16.70 -12.19
CA LYS A 50 -34.33 -16.52 -11.59
C LYS A 50 -35.26 -16.18 -12.73
N HIS A 51 -36.24 -17.00 -13.07
CA HIS A 51 -37.01 -16.88 -14.31
C HIS A 51 -38.47 -16.56 -14.07
N ALA A 52 -39.14 -17.31 -13.20
CA ALA A 52 -40.55 -17.13 -12.89
C ALA A 52 -40.82 -17.41 -11.41
N ARG A 53 -41.98 -16.98 -10.92
CA ARG A 53 -42.43 -17.20 -9.55
C ARG A 53 -43.79 -17.87 -9.56
N LEU A 54 -43.90 -18.99 -8.84
CA LEU A 54 -45.12 -19.78 -8.69
C LEU A 54 -45.68 -19.57 -7.28
N ILE A 55 -46.93 -19.16 -7.18
CA ILE A 55 -47.59 -18.79 -5.93
C ILE A 55 -48.78 -19.70 -5.72
N LEU A 56 -48.82 -20.34 -4.55
CA LEU A 56 -49.88 -21.24 -4.10
C LEU A 56 -50.54 -20.63 -2.88
N ALA A 57 -51.68 -19.97 -3.07
CA ALA A 57 -52.41 -19.30 -1.99
C ALA A 57 -53.92 -19.45 -2.18
N ASN A 58 -54.67 -19.63 -1.08
CA ASN A 58 -56.14 -19.68 -1.07
C ASN A 58 -56.74 -20.71 -2.06
N GLY A 59 -56.07 -21.84 -2.30
CA GLY A 59 -56.52 -22.87 -3.25
C GLY A 59 -56.40 -22.48 -4.73
N GLN A 60 -55.64 -21.42 -5.04
CA GLN A 60 -55.33 -20.98 -6.40
C GLN A 60 -53.83 -21.09 -6.67
N ILE A 61 -53.49 -21.39 -7.94
CA ILE A 61 -52.13 -21.38 -8.45
C ILE A 61 -51.99 -20.13 -9.31
N GLU A 62 -50.98 -19.32 -9.05
CA GLU A 62 -50.64 -18.15 -9.86
C GLU A 62 -49.19 -18.22 -10.29
N ILE A 63 -48.88 -17.68 -11.46
CA ILE A 63 -47.51 -17.56 -11.96
C ILE A 63 -47.23 -16.14 -12.44
N GLU A 64 -46.04 -15.67 -12.13
CA GLU A 64 -45.55 -14.36 -12.49
C GLU A 64 -44.18 -14.50 -13.14
N HIS A 65 -43.98 -13.85 -14.29
CA HIS A 65 -42.66 -13.78 -14.91
C HIS A 65 -41.75 -12.85 -14.10
N ALA A 66 -40.66 -13.37 -13.55
CA ALA A 66 -39.79 -12.65 -12.62
C ALA A 66 -38.62 -11.90 -13.32
N GLY A 67 -38.62 -11.88 -14.65
CA GLY A 67 -37.57 -11.28 -15.49
C GLY A 67 -36.57 -12.31 -16.03
N GLY A 68 -36.19 -12.18 -17.30
CA GLY A 68 -35.28 -13.12 -17.96
C GLY A 68 -35.19 -12.91 -19.47
N ARG A 69 -34.16 -13.48 -20.12
CA ARG A 69 -33.96 -13.37 -21.58
C ARG A 69 -34.99 -14.18 -22.38
N TYR A 70 -35.56 -15.21 -21.77
CA TYR A 70 -36.56 -16.10 -22.35
C TYR A 70 -37.87 -15.91 -21.58
N GLY A 71 -39.02 -15.92 -22.27
CA GLY A 71 -40.32 -15.64 -21.68
C GLY A 71 -40.94 -16.83 -20.92
N THR A 72 -41.98 -16.54 -20.15
CA THR A 72 -42.88 -17.54 -19.54
C THR A 72 -44.19 -17.57 -20.33
N PHE A 73 -44.67 -18.75 -20.69
CA PHE A 73 -45.83 -18.93 -21.57
C PHE A 73 -46.85 -19.88 -20.95
N ILE A 74 -48.14 -19.52 -20.99
CA ILE A 74 -49.26 -20.42 -20.68
C ILE A 74 -50.01 -20.67 -21.98
N ASN A 75 -50.22 -21.95 -22.35
CA ASN A 75 -50.87 -22.35 -23.60
C ASN A 75 -50.29 -21.63 -24.83
N ASN A 76 -48.95 -21.52 -24.88
CA ASN A 76 -48.17 -20.84 -25.92
C ASN A 76 -48.38 -19.32 -26.04
N GLN A 77 -49.07 -18.67 -25.10
CA GLN A 77 -49.15 -17.21 -25.00
C GLN A 77 -48.22 -16.70 -23.90
N GLN A 78 -47.40 -15.70 -24.21
CA GLN A 78 -46.50 -15.11 -23.23
C GLN A 78 -47.31 -14.35 -22.18
N ILE A 79 -47.04 -14.62 -20.91
CA ILE A 79 -47.74 -13.94 -19.81
C ILE A 79 -47.11 -12.57 -19.55
N ILE A 80 -47.94 -11.59 -19.19
CA ILE A 80 -47.52 -10.24 -18.80
C ILE A 80 -48.07 -9.99 -17.40
N GLY A 81 -47.19 -9.93 -16.40
CA GLY A 81 -47.58 -9.83 -14.99
C GLY A 81 -48.02 -11.15 -14.39
N ARG A 82 -48.79 -11.08 -13.30
CA ARG A 82 -49.28 -12.25 -12.56
C ARG A 82 -50.54 -12.81 -13.20
N GLN A 83 -50.56 -14.12 -13.45
CA GLN A 83 -51.69 -14.80 -14.08
C GLN A 83 -52.06 -16.08 -13.34
N SER A 84 -53.36 -16.34 -13.19
CA SER A 84 -53.85 -17.58 -12.59
C SER A 84 -53.66 -18.77 -13.53
N LEU A 85 -53.26 -19.90 -12.95
CA LEU A 85 -52.93 -21.13 -13.63
C LEU A 85 -53.80 -22.27 -13.07
N LYS A 86 -54.33 -23.12 -13.95
CA LYS A 86 -55.07 -24.33 -13.57
C LYS A 86 -54.18 -25.57 -13.71
N PRO A 87 -54.29 -26.57 -12.80
CA PRO A 87 -53.60 -27.85 -12.97
C PRO A 87 -53.87 -28.45 -14.36
N GLY A 88 -52.83 -29.02 -14.98
CA GLY A 88 -52.89 -29.58 -16.33
C GLY A 88 -52.78 -28.60 -17.50
N GLN A 89 -52.73 -27.27 -17.26
CA GLN A 89 -52.43 -26.31 -18.33
C GLN A 89 -50.97 -26.40 -18.80
N SER A 90 -50.74 -26.15 -20.08
CA SER A 90 -49.38 -26.19 -20.66
C SER A 90 -48.63 -24.93 -20.25
N LEU A 91 -47.74 -25.07 -19.26
CA LEU A 91 -46.85 -23.99 -18.81
C LEU A 91 -45.45 -24.22 -19.39
N HIS A 92 -44.87 -23.20 -20.01
CA HIS A 92 -43.49 -23.21 -20.48
C HIS A 92 -42.68 -22.08 -19.84
N VAL A 93 -41.46 -22.40 -19.44
CA VAL A 93 -40.45 -21.47 -18.92
C VAL A 93 -39.25 -21.58 -19.86
N GLY A 94 -39.05 -20.61 -20.74
CA GLY A 94 -38.23 -20.82 -21.94
C GLY A 94 -38.83 -21.91 -22.83
N ARG A 95 -38.05 -22.91 -23.26
CA ARG A 95 -38.58 -24.11 -23.97
C ARG A 95 -38.85 -25.30 -23.07
N THR A 96 -38.66 -25.17 -21.76
CA THR A 96 -38.92 -26.27 -20.83
C THR A 96 -40.39 -26.25 -20.42
N GLN A 97 -41.06 -27.38 -20.57
CA GLN A 97 -42.45 -27.55 -20.16
C GLN A 97 -42.50 -27.86 -18.67
N LEU A 98 -43.34 -27.16 -17.91
CA LEU A 98 -43.66 -27.49 -16.54
C LEU A 98 -45.06 -28.08 -16.49
N GLN A 99 -45.17 -29.34 -16.10
CA GLN A 99 -46.45 -29.99 -15.84
C GLN A 99 -46.78 -29.85 -14.35
N ILE A 100 -47.95 -29.28 -14.07
CA ILE A 100 -48.43 -29.06 -12.70
C ILE A 100 -49.65 -29.93 -12.46
N THR A 101 -49.56 -30.79 -11.47
CA THR A 101 -50.62 -31.72 -11.06
C THR A 101 -51.03 -31.41 -9.62
N ALA A 102 -52.33 -31.26 -9.38
CA ALA A 102 -52.86 -31.14 -8.02
C ALA A 102 -52.74 -32.50 -7.31
N LEU A 103 -52.23 -32.50 -6.08
CA LEU A 103 -52.22 -33.69 -5.23
C LEU A 103 -53.37 -33.56 -4.24
N ASP A 104 -54.46 -34.29 -4.47
CA ASP A 104 -55.46 -34.55 -3.42
C ASP A 104 -54.93 -35.68 -2.51
N ALA A 105 -55.31 -35.65 -1.23
CA ALA A 105 -54.82 -36.52 -0.15
C ALA A 105 -54.56 -37.99 -0.59
N PRO A 106 -53.49 -38.63 -0.07
CA PRO A 106 -52.92 -39.84 -0.64
C PRO A 106 -53.87 -41.04 -0.55
N SER A 107 -54.04 -41.76 -1.67
CA SER A 107 -54.57 -43.12 -1.68
C SER A 107 -53.40 -44.11 -1.48
N PRO A 108 -53.46 -45.04 -0.51
CA PRO A 108 -52.37 -45.96 -0.25
C PRO A 108 -52.46 -47.15 -1.22
N ASN A 109 -51.81 -47.05 -2.38
CA ASN A 109 -51.12 -48.13 -3.11
C ASN A 109 -50.91 -47.74 -4.59
N PRO A 110 -49.69 -47.85 -5.15
CA PRO A 110 -49.50 -47.79 -6.59
C PRO A 110 -49.96 -49.11 -7.26
N PRO A 111 -50.42 -49.09 -8.52
CA PRO A 111 -50.70 -50.32 -9.26
C PRO A 111 -49.41 -51.12 -9.48
N ALA A 112 -49.49 -52.44 -9.35
CA ALA A 112 -48.38 -53.36 -9.53
C ALA A 112 -47.83 -53.31 -10.98
N PRO A 113 -46.53 -53.60 -11.20
CA PRO A 113 -45.98 -53.77 -12.54
C PRO A 113 -46.67 -54.94 -13.27
N PRO A 114 -46.70 -54.95 -14.62
CA PRO A 114 -47.28 -56.07 -15.35
C PRO A 114 -46.54 -57.37 -15.00
N PRO A 115 -47.24 -58.52 -14.97
CA PRO A 115 -46.62 -59.79 -14.65
C PRO A 115 -45.53 -60.13 -15.67
N ILE A 116 -44.41 -60.66 -15.17
CA ILE A 116 -43.34 -61.25 -15.98
C ILE A 116 -44.00 -62.36 -16.83
N PRO A 117 -43.82 -62.37 -18.17
CA PRO A 117 -44.33 -63.47 -18.97
C PRO A 117 -43.73 -64.80 -18.48
N PRO A 118 -44.45 -65.92 -18.54
CA PRO A 118 -43.86 -67.22 -18.23
C PRO A 118 -42.61 -67.42 -19.10
N PRO A 119 -41.61 -68.19 -18.64
CA PRO A 119 -40.44 -68.47 -19.45
C PRO A 119 -40.93 -69.03 -20.78
N ALA A 120 -40.69 -68.28 -21.86
CA ALA A 120 -40.91 -68.77 -23.20
C ALA A 120 -40.17 -70.12 -23.27
N ALA A 121 -40.85 -71.17 -23.76
CA ALA A 121 -40.22 -72.43 -24.09
C ALA A 121 -38.88 -72.12 -24.75
N ALA A 122 -37.78 -72.67 -24.23
CA ALA A 122 -36.42 -72.28 -24.59
C ALA A 122 -36.31 -72.19 -26.11
N LEU A 123 -36.38 -70.96 -26.63
CA LEU A 123 -36.23 -70.70 -28.05
C LEU A 123 -34.84 -71.22 -28.38
N THR A 124 -34.73 -71.99 -29.45
CA THR A 124 -33.41 -72.36 -29.96
C THR A 124 -32.60 -71.07 -30.19
N PRO A 125 -31.25 -71.07 -30.10
CA PRO A 125 -30.46 -69.86 -30.37
C PRO A 125 -30.84 -69.14 -31.69
N SER A 126 -31.34 -69.93 -32.66
CA SER A 126 -31.91 -69.53 -33.94
C SER A 126 -33.25 -68.78 -33.89
N GLU A 127 -34.07 -68.94 -32.86
CA GLU A 127 -35.39 -68.30 -32.70
C GLU A 127 -35.39 -67.13 -31.71
N ARG A 128 -34.27 -66.95 -30.98
CA ARG A 128 -34.06 -65.88 -30.00
C ARG A 128 -34.03 -64.49 -30.65
N TYR A 129 -33.50 -64.38 -31.86
CA TYR A 129 -33.29 -63.11 -32.55
C TYR A 129 -34.27 -62.95 -33.72
N GLU A 130 -35.14 -61.96 -33.63
CA GLU A 130 -36.04 -61.58 -34.72
C GLU A 130 -35.33 -60.57 -35.62
N VAL A 131 -34.87 -61.01 -36.80
CA VAL A 131 -34.11 -60.18 -37.75
C VAL A 131 -35.04 -59.24 -38.51
N GLY A 132 -34.74 -57.95 -38.47
CA GLY A 132 -35.44 -56.86 -39.16
C GLY A 132 -34.65 -56.34 -40.37
N GLU A 133 -34.56 -55.02 -40.49
CA GLU A 133 -33.99 -54.36 -41.67
C GLU A 133 -32.48 -54.58 -41.82
N LEU A 134 -32.03 -54.68 -43.07
CA LEU A 134 -30.62 -54.76 -43.41
C LEU A 134 -29.96 -53.39 -43.22
N LEU A 135 -28.97 -53.30 -42.32
CA LEU A 135 -28.24 -52.08 -42.01
C LEU A 135 -27.03 -51.87 -42.94
N ALA A 136 -26.34 -52.96 -43.26
CA ALA A 136 -25.19 -52.94 -44.16
C ALA A 136 -24.94 -54.31 -44.80
N GLN A 137 -24.46 -54.32 -46.04
CA GLN A 137 -24.03 -55.53 -46.75
C GLN A 137 -22.56 -55.39 -47.13
N GLY A 138 -21.71 -56.28 -46.62
CA GLY A 138 -20.31 -56.42 -47.01
C GLY A 138 -20.09 -57.61 -47.94
N GLY A 139 -18.86 -57.77 -48.43
CA GLY A 139 -18.51 -58.91 -49.31
C GLY A 139 -18.51 -60.27 -48.61
N MET A 140 -18.29 -60.32 -47.29
CA MET A 140 -18.22 -61.58 -46.52
C MET A 140 -19.44 -61.83 -45.63
N SER A 141 -20.11 -60.77 -45.20
CA SER A 141 -21.16 -60.82 -44.18
C SER A 141 -22.19 -59.70 -44.39
N GLN A 142 -23.39 -59.92 -43.86
CA GLN A 142 -24.46 -58.93 -43.79
C GLN A 142 -24.73 -58.53 -42.33
N VAL A 143 -25.02 -57.26 -42.09
CA VAL A 143 -25.42 -56.72 -40.78
C VAL A 143 -26.86 -56.25 -40.87
N ALA A 144 -27.71 -56.76 -39.99
CA ALA A 144 -29.11 -56.38 -39.89
C ALA A 144 -29.45 -55.92 -38.46
N GLU A 145 -30.50 -55.11 -38.33
CA GLU A 145 -31.14 -54.86 -37.04
C GLU A 145 -31.87 -56.14 -36.64
N ALA A 146 -31.87 -56.48 -35.35
CA ALA A 146 -32.63 -57.59 -34.81
C ALA A 146 -33.16 -57.26 -33.42
N ARG A 147 -34.23 -57.94 -33.00
CA ARG A 147 -34.77 -57.85 -31.65
C ARG A 147 -34.42 -59.11 -30.87
N ASP A 148 -33.68 -58.96 -29.77
CA ASP A 148 -33.49 -60.04 -28.79
C ASP A 148 -34.81 -60.27 -28.08
N ARG A 149 -35.49 -61.40 -28.35
CA ARG A 149 -36.82 -61.70 -27.80
C ARG A 149 -36.79 -62.05 -26.33
N HIS A 150 -35.65 -62.44 -25.77
CA HIS A 150 -35.52 -62.71 -24.35
C HIS A 150 -35.36 -61.41 -23.57
N LEU A 151 -34.45 -60.55 -24.02
CA LEU A 151 -34.15 -59.28 -23.35
C LEU A 151 -35.02 -58.10 -23.82
N GLN A 152 -35.85 -58.31 -24.85
CA GLN A 152 -36.74 -57.32 -25.45
C GLN A 152 -36.02 -56.02 -25.85
N ARG A 153 -34.81 -56.14 -26.42
CA ARG A 153 -33.97 -55.01 -26.83
C ARG A 153 -33.54 -55.09 -28.30
N PRO A 154 -33.33 -53.95 -28.98
CA PRO A 154 -32.69 -53.95 -30.29
C PRO A 154 -31.21 -54.32 -30.17
N VAL A 155 -30.74 -55.15 -31.11
CA VAL A 155 -29.35 -55.57 -31.30
C VAL A 155 -28.99 -55.48 -32.78
N ALA A 156 -27.71 -55.34 -33.10
CA ALA A 156 -27.23 -55.54 -34.47
C ALA A 156 -26.74 -56.98 -34.59
N ILE A 157 -27.18 -57.70 -35.62
CA ILE A 157 -26.74 -59.06 -35.92
C ILE A 157 -25.89 -59.06 -37.18
N LYS A 158 -24.64 -59.55 -37.09
CA LYS A 158 -23.78 -59.81 -38.24
C LYS A 158 -23.84 -61.29 -38.54
N VAL A 159 -24.12 -61.65 -39.79
CA VAL A 159 -24.26 -63.04 -40.26
C VAL A 159 -23.40 -63.24 -41.50
N LEU A 160 -22.75 -64.38 -41.64
CA LEU A 160 -22.08 -64.74 -42.89
C LEU A 160 -23.08 -64.86 -44.04
N THR A 161 -22.66 -64.45 -45.24
CA THR A 161 -23.46 -64.73 -46.44
C THR A 161 -23.44 -66.24 -46.73
N PRO A 162 -24.49 -66.81 -47.35
CA PRO A 162 -24.56 -68.25 -47.63
C PRO A 162 -23.35 -68.77 -48.42
N GLU A 163 -22.87 -68.00 -49.40
CA GLU A 163 -21.72 -68.33 -50.26
C GLU A 163 -20.41 -68.44 -49.47
N MET A 164 -20.24 -67.57 -48.46
CA MET A 164 -19.00 -67.49 -47.68
C MET A 164 -18.99 -68.44 -46.49
N ALA A 165 -20.17 -68.82 -45.96
CA ALA A 165 -20.30 -69.79 -44.88
C ALA A 165 -19.72 -71.17 -45.24
N CYS A 166 -19.77 -71.54 -46.52
CA CYS A 166 -19.19 -72.78 -47.06
C CYS A 166 -17.65 -72.78 -47.14
N ASN A 167 -16.97 -71.66 -46.88
CA ASN A 167 -15.52 -71.57 -46.87
C ASN A 167 -14.98 -71.66 -45.42
N PRO A 168 -14.31 -72.78 -45.03
CA PRO A 168 -13.84 -72.97 -43.65
C PRO A 168 -12.87 -71.87 -43.17
N GLY A 169 -12.03 -71.34 -44.07
CA GLY A 169 -11.09 -70.28 -43.74
C GLY A 169 -11.78 -68.95 -43.42
N LEU A 170 -12.85 -68.60 -44.16
CA LEU A 170 -13.63 -67.39 -43.91
C LEU A 170 -14.51 -67.53 -42.67
N SER A 171 -15.13 -68.70 -42.46
CA SER A 171 -15.87 -69.01 -41.23
C SER A 171 -14.98 -68.91 -39.99
N ARG A 172 -13.74 -69.41 -40.04
CA ARG A 172 -12.78 -69.26 -38.94
C ARG A 172 -12.41 -67.80 -38.67
N ARG A 173 -12.20 -66.99 -39.71
CA ARG A 173 -11.92 -65.55 -39.57
C ARG A 173 -13.09 -64.80 -38.94
N PHE A 174 -14.31 -65.12 -39.34
CA PHE A 174 -15.53 -64.53 -38.79
C PHE A 174 -15.70 -64.82 -37.29
N VAL A 175 -15.49 -66.07 -36.88
CA VAL A 175 -15.50 -66.44 -35.45
C VAL A 175 -14.36 -65.77 -34.70
N GLN A 176 -13.16 -65.70 -35.29
CA GLN A 176 -12.01 -65.03 -34.67
C GLN A 176 -12.28 -63.54 -34.44
N GLU A 177 -12.94 -62.84 -35.37
CA GLU A 177 -13.37 -61.45 -35.19
C GLU A 177 -14.27 -61.31 -33.95
N ALA A 178 -15.29 -62.16 -33.83
CA ALA A 178 -16.21 -62.16 -32.70
C ALA A 178 -15.49 -62.44 -31.37
N LEU A 179 -14.54 -63.38 -31.35
CA LEU A 179 -13.74 -63.72 -30.16
C LEU A 179 -12.80 -62.58 -29.76
N VAL A 180 -12.16 -61.91 -30.72
CA VAL A 180 -11.32 -60.73 -30.46
C VAL A 180 -12.18 -59.61 -29.86
N LEU A 181 -13.33 -59.32 -30.46
CA LEU A 181 -14.26 -58.31 -29.94
C LEU A 181 -14.76 -58.67 -28.53
N GLY A 182 -15.00 -59.95 -28.25
CA GLY A 182 -15.38 -60.45 -26.93
C GLY A 182 -14.32 -60.25 -25.84
N ARG A 183 -13.05 -60.09 -26.19
CA ARG A 183 -11.96 -59.76 -25.25
C ARG A 183 -11.89 -58.26 -24.92
N LEU A 184 -12.59 -57.41 -25.68
CA LEU A 184 -12.45 -55.96 -25.60
C LEU A 184 -13.65 -55.30 -24.90
N GLY A 185 -13.54 -55.14 -23.58
CA GLY A 185 -14.54 -54.45 -22.75
C GLY A 185 -14.19 -52.97 -22.52
N HIS A 186 -14.61 -52.08 -23.41
CA HIS A 186 -14.32 -50.63 -23.28
C HIS A 186 -15.52 -49.78 -23.73
N PRO A 187 -15.81 -48.63 -23.08
CA PRO A 187 -16.94 -47.77 -23.45
C PRO A 187 -16.88 -47.21 -24.89
N ASN A 188 -15.69 -47.20 -25.50
CA ASN A 188 -15.48 -46.75 -26.88
C ASN A 188 -15.26 -47.88 -27.89
N ILE A 189 -15.53 -49.14 -27.51
CA ILE A 189 -15.52 -50.30 -28.40
C ILE A 189 -16.92 -50.90 -28.38
N VAL A 190 -17.46 -51.28 -29.54
CA VAL A 190 -18.80 -51.87 -29.61
C VAL A 190 -18.83 -53.22 -28.87
N PRO A 191 -19.68 -53.40 -27.84
CA PRO A 191 -19.72 -54.65 -27.11
C PRO A 191 -20.46 -55.72 -27.91
N ILE A 192 -19.88 -56.92 -27.95
CA ILE A 192 -20.55 -58.14 -28.43
C ILE A 192 -21.49 -58.68 -27.33
N HIS A 193 -22.56 -59.34 -27.74
CA HIS A 193 -23.59 -59.87 -26.86
C HIS A 193 -23.74 -61.39 -26.95
N ASP A 194 -23.59 -61.97 -28.14
CA ASP A 194 -23.74 -63.41 -28.36
C ASP A 194 -23.00 -63.85 -29.63
N LEU A 195 -22.59 -65.11 -29.70
CA LEU A 195 -22.00 -65.77 -30.87
C LEU A 195 -22.69 -67.12 -31.04
N GLY A 196 -23.25 -67.39 -32.21
CA GLY A 196 -24.03 -68.59 -32.47
C GLY A 196 -24.07 -69.00 -33.93
N ILE A 197 -24.90 -70.01 -34.20
CA ILE A 197 -25.17 -70.55 -35.53
C ILE A 197 -26.67 -70.39 -35.81
N ASP A 198 -27.00 -69.81 -36.96
CA ASP A 198 -28.40 -69.58 -37.37
C ASP A 198 -29.05 -70.89 -37.87
N PRO A 199 -30.38 -70.94 -38.09
CA PRO A 199 -31.03 -72.18 -38.53
C PRO A 199 -30.58 -72.67 -39.92
N GLN A 200 -29.87 -71.83 -40.69
CA GLN A 200 -29.28 -72.17 -41.98
C GLN A 200 -27.82 -72.65 -41.85
N GLY A 201 -27.31 -72.84 -40.63
CA GLY A 201 -25.96 -73.32 -40.38
C GLY A 201 -24.87 -72.24 -40.52
N ARG A 202 -25.23 -70.96 -40.56
CA ARG A 202 -24.28 -69.86 -40.74
C ARG A 202 -23.88 -69.26 -39.39
N ASN A 203 -22.60 -68.96 -39.22
CA ASN A 203 -22.14 -68.25 -38.03
C ASN A 203 -22.74 -66.84 -38.00
N PHE A 204 -23.23 -66.44 -36.83
CA PHE A 204 -23.64 -65.07 -36.55
C PHE A 204 -23.10 -64.62 -35.20
N TYR A 205 -22.97 -63.32 -35.02
CA TYR A 205 -22.84 -62.74 -33.70
C TYR A 205 -23.72 -61.49 -33.56
N THR A 206 -24.15 -61.22 -32.33
CA THR A 206 -24.94 -60.03 -32.01
C THR A 206 -24.09 -59.04 -31.21
N MET A 207 -24.33 -57.76 -31.44
CA MET A 207 -23.65 -56.65 -30.78
C MET A 207 -24.64 -55.53 -30.47
N LYS A 208 -24.19 -54.53 -29.71
CA LYS A 208 -25.01 -53.35 -29.42
C LYS A 208 -25.51 -52.71 -30.72
N TYR A 209 -26.82 -52.49 -30.83
CA TYR A 209 -27.39 -51.64 -31.86
C TYR A 209 -27.11 -50.17 -31.52
N VAL A 210 -26.40 -49.48 -32.40
CA VAL A 210 -26.02 -48.09 -32.20
C VAL A 210 -26.89 -47.23 -33.11
N ARG A 211 -27.73 -46.38 -32.52
CA ARG A 211 -28.51 -45.38 -33.26
C ARG A 211 -27.64 -44.16 -33.47
N GLY A 212 -27.31 -43.86 -34.72
CA GLY A 212 -26.44 -42.76 -35.07
C GLY A 212 -25.83 -42.88 -36.46
N ILE A 213 -24.78 -42.09 -36.72
CA ILE A 213 -24.10 -42.00 -38.02
C ILE A 213 -22.61 -42.31 -37.87
N THR A 214 -21.93 -42.62 -38.97
CA THR A 214 -20.48 -42.85 -38.92
C THR A 214 -19.70 -41.53 -38.93
N LEU A 215 -18.46 -41.54 -38.42
CA LEU A 215 -17.57 -40.38 -38.53
C LEU A 215 -17.32 -40.02 -40.00
N ARG A 216 -17.31 -41.00 -40.92
CA ARG A 216 -17.27 -40.75 -42.37
C ARG A 216 -18.44 -39.88 -42.83
N ASP A 217 -19.66 -40.20 -42.41
CA ASP A 217 -20.86 -39.46 -42.83
C ASP A 217 -20.83 -38.01 -42.31
N VAL A 218 -20.31 -37.80 -41.09
CA VAL A 218 -20.06 -36.46 -40.54
C VAL A 218 -19.04 -35.70 -41.38
N LEU A 219 -17.87 -36.28 -41.64
CA LEU A 219 -16.80 -35.61 -42.40
C LEU A 219 -17.22 -35.31 -43.85
N ASP A 220 -17.96 -36.21 -44.48
CA ASP A 220 -18.53 -35.99 -45.81
C ASP A 220 -19.62 -34.91 -45.82
N GLY A 221 -20.45 -34.87 -44.78
CA GLY A 221 -21.45 -33.82 -44.58
C GLY A 221 -20.84 -32.44 -44.38
N LEU A 222 -19.76 -32.35 -43.59
CA LEU A 222 -18.98 -31.13 -43.39
C LEU A 222 -18.30 -30.68 -44.69
N ARG A 223 -17.72 -31.62 -45.45
CA ARG A 223 -17.13 -31.34 -46.78
C ARG A 223 -18.13 -30.76 -47.77
N LYS A 224 -19.40 -31.19 -47.68
CA LYS A 224 -20.53 -30.69 -48.48
C LYS A 224 -21.16 -29.40 -47.93
N GLY A 225 -20.66 -28.86 -46.81
CA GLY A 225 -21.12 -27.60 -46.24
C GLY A 225 -22.48 -27.66 -45.52
N ARG A 226 -22.89 -28.82 -44.98
CA ARG A 226 -24.16 -28.96 -44.25
C ARG A 226 -24.09 -28.24 -42.89
N THR A 227 -24.72 -27.06 -42.78
CA THR A 227 -24.65 -26.17 -41.61
C THR A 227 -25.04 -26.83 -40.29
N LEU A 228 -26.09 -27.65 -40.26
CA LEU A 228 -26.54 -28.33 -39.04
C LEU A 228 -25.46 -29.25 -38.42
N LEU A 229 -24.62 -29.88 -39.26
CA LEU A 229 -23.52 -30.72 -38.77
C LEU A 229 -22.35 -29.89 -38.21
N VAL A 230 -22.18 -28.65 -38.65
CA VAL A 230 -21.14 -27.74 -38.11
C VAL A 230 -21.47 -27.32 -36.68
N GLU A 231 -22.75 -27.09 -36.39
CA GLU A 231 -23.24 -26.75 -35.05
C GLU A 231 -23.20 -27.96 -34.10
N GLN A 232 -23.54 -29.15 -34.60
CA GLN A 232 -23.54 -30.38 -33.81
C GLN A 232 -22.12 -30.93 -33.56
N TYR A 233 -21.23 -30.81 -34.54
CA TYR A 233 -19.86 -31.32 -34.50
C TYR A 233 -18.84 -30.19 -34.73
N PRO A 234 -18.76 -29.20 -33.82
CA PRO A 234 -17.72 -28.17 -33.89
C PRO A 234 -16.33 -28.80 -33.70
N PHE A 235 -15.27 -28.06 -34.04
CA PHE A 235 -13.90 -28.55 -33.98
C PHE A 235 -13.53 -29.28 -32.68
N THR A 236 -13.92 -28.71 -31.55
CA THR A 236 -13.62 -29.25 -30.22
C THR A 236 -14.28 -30.60 -30.00
N VAL A 237 -15.51 -30.80 -30.49
CA VAL A 237 -16.22 -32.08 -30.43
C VAL A 237 -15.54 -33.12 -31.32
N LEU A 238 -15.11 -32.74 -32.53
CA LEU A 238 -14.36 -33.65 -33.42
C LEU A 238 -13.04 -34.11 -32.80
N LEU A 239 -12.31 -33.21 -32.13
CA LEU A 239 -11.10 -33.59 -31.38
C LEU A 239 -11.41 -34.48 -30.18
N ASN A 240 -12.52 -34.25 -29.48
CA ASN A 240 -12.95 -35.14 -28.38
C ASN A 240 -13.37 -36.53 -28.89
N ILE A 241 -14.04 -36.61 -30.04
CA ILE A 241 -14.33 -37.88 -30.72
C ILE A 241 -13.01 -38.59 -31.03
N PHE A 242 -12.04 -37.87 -31.60
CA PHE A 242 -10.72 -38.42 -31.88
C PHE A 242 -10.00 -38.96 -30.61
N GLN A 243 -10.08 -38.22 -29.50
CA GLN A 243 -9.54 -38.67 -28.20
C GLN A 243 -10.20 -39.98 -27.74
N LYS A 244 -11.53 -40.09 -27.84
CA LYS A 244 -12.28 -41.33 -27.50
C LYS A 244 -11.92 -42.52 -28.39
N VAL A 245 -11.63 -42.27 -29.67
CA VAL A 245 -11.12 -43.32 -30.58
C VAL A 245 -9.71 -43.74 -30.15
N CYS A 246 -8.87 -42.78 -29.75
CA CYS A 246 -7.56 -43.09 -29.18
C CYS A 246 -7.67 -43.90 -27.87
N ASP A 247 -8.65 -43.61 -27.01
CA ASP A 247 -8.90 -44.39 -25.79
C ASP A 247 -9.23 -45.86 -26.14
N ALA A 248 -10.09 -46.09 -27.13
CA ALA A 248 -10.41 -47.44 -27.62
C ALA A 248 -9.18 -48.20 -28.14
N VAL A 249 -8.38 -47.55 -29.00
CA VAL A 249 -7.20 -48.17 -29.61
C VAL A 249 -6.10 -48.39 -28.57
N GLY A 250 -5.87 -47.42 -27.69
CA GLY A 250 -4.91 -47.54 -26.59
C GLY A 250 -5.28 -48.68 -25.64
N TYR A 251 -6.57 -48.84 -25.33
CA TYR A 251 -7.06 -49.99 -24.57
C TYR A 251 -6.80 -51.31 -25.31
N ALA A 252 -7.12 -51.42 -26.60
CA ALA A 252 -6.86 -52.64 -27.37
C ALA A 252 -5.35 -52.98 -27.42
N HIS A 253 -4.49 -51.98 -27.59
CA HIS A 253 -3.03 -52.14 -27.55
C HIS A 253 -2.55 -52.66 -26.18
N SER A 254 -3.15 -52.20 -25.08
CA SER A 254 -2.87 -52.73 -23.74
C SER A 254 -3.21 -54.22 -23.59
N GLN A 255 -4.20 -54.70 -24.37
CA GLN A 255 -4.58 -56.11 -24.47
C GLN A 255 -3.82 -56.86 -25.57
N ARG A 256 -2.75 -56.25 -26.12
CA ARG A 256 -1.92 -56.79 -27.21
C ARG A 256 -2.72 -57.08 -28.50
N ILE A 257 -3.80 -56.36 -28.74
CA ILE A 257 -4.64 -56.48 -29.94
C ILE A 257 -4.46 -55.22 -30.80
N ILE A 258 -4.17 -55.40 -32.09
CA ILE A 258 -4.11 -54.32 -33.08
C ILE A 258 -5.26 -54.42 -34.08
N HIS A 259 -5.81 -53.28 -34.51
CA HIS A 259 -7.04 -53.22 -35.32
C HIS A 259 -6.78 -53.41 -36.83
N ARG A 260 -5.73 -52.81 -37.39
CA ARG A 260 -5.27 -52.91 -38.80
C ARG A 260 -6.19 -52.33 -39.90
N ASP A 261 -7.49 -52.13 -39.66
CA ASP A 261 -8.41 -51.46 -40.61
C ASP A 261 -9.15 -50.25 -40.00
N LEU A 262 -8.44 -49.45 -39.20
CA LEU A 262 -9.05 -48.30 -38.55
C LEU A 262 -9.30 -47.16 -39.56
N LYS A 263 -10.56 -46.73 -39.68
CA LYS A 263 -11.01 -45.68 -40.61
C LYS A 263 -12.30 -45.02 -40.12
N PRO A 264 -12.67 -43.82 -40.63
CA PRO A 264 -13.89 -43.12 -40.18
C PRO A 264 -15.20 -43.88 -40.41
N ALA A 265 -15.24 -44.82 -41.36
CA ALA A 265 -16.40 -45.69 -41.58
C ALA A 265 -16.63 -46.70 -40.45
N ASN A 266 -15.56 -47.02 -39.71
CA ASN A 266 -15.55 -48.01 -38.62
C ASN A 266 -15.68 -47.32 -37.25
N ILE A 267 -16.08 -46.04 -37.23
CA ILE A 267 -16.31 -45.26 -36.01
C ILE A 267 -17.74 -44.75 -36.06
N MET A 268 -18.56 -45.20 -35.10
CA MET A 268 -19.96 -44.81 -35.00
C MET A 268 -20.17 -43.79 -33.89
N LEU A 269 -21.00 -42.79 -34.19
CA LEU A 269 -21.34 -41.68 -33.31
C LEU A 269 -22.82 -41.82 -32.94
N GLY A 270 -23.08 -42.18 -31.69
CA GLY A 270 -24.44 -42.40 -31.19
C GLY A 270 -25.13 -41.10 -30.76
N ASP A 271 -26.47 -41.11 -30.75
CA ASP A 271 -27.30 -39.92 -30.44
C ASP A 271 -27.01 -39.27 -29.08
N HIS A 272 -26.46 -40.03 -28.13
CA HIS A 272 -26.14 -39.56 -26.77
C HIS A 272 -24.65 -39.26 -26.57
N GLY A 273 -23.91 -38.96 -27.64
CA GLY A 273 -22.49 -38.61 -27.59
C GLY A 273 -21.55 -39.81 -27.40
N GLU A 274 -22.06 -41.01 -27.67
CA GLU A 274 -21.30 -42.26 -27.69
C GLU A 274 -20.38 -42.30 -28.92
N VAL A 275 -19.14 -42.79 -28.74
CA VAL A 275 -18.18 -42.96 -29.83
C VAL A 275 -17.69 -44.39 -29.76
N LEU A 276 -18.00 -45.19 -30.76
CA LEU A 276 -17.75 -46.63 -30.76
C LEU A 276 -16.92 -47.03 -31.97
N VAL A 277 -15.76 -47.65 -31.72
CA VAL A 277 -14.93 -48.30 -32.73
C VAL A 277 -15.50 -49.69 -33.02
N MET A 278 -15.67 -49.98 -34.30
CA MET A 278 -16.34 -51.16 -34.85
C MET A 278 -15.43 -51.92 -35.81
N ASP A 279 -15.83 -53.13 -36.20
CA ASP A 279 -15.29 -53.90 -37.32
C ASP A 279 -13.80 -54.29 -37.15
N TRP A 280 -13.57 -55.28 -36.29
CA TRP A 280 -12.26 -55.83 -35.92
C TRP A 280 -11.84 -57.01 -36.81
N GLY A 281 -12.43 -57.14 -38.01
CA GLY A 281 -12.26 -58.29 -38.89
C GLY A 281 -10.84 -58.53 -39.43
N LEU A 282 -9.95 -57.55 -39.31
CA LEU A 282 -8.52 -57.66 -39.66
C LEU A 282 -7.61 -57.61 -38.44
N ALA A 283 -8.16 -57.70 -37.22
CA ALA A 283 -7.38 -57.57 -36.00
C ALA A 283 -6.33 -58.69 -35.84
N LYS A 284 -5.21 -58.35 -35.22
CA LYS A 284 -4.10 -59.29 -34.92
C LYS A 284 -3.80 -59.26 -33.42
N ILE A 285 -3.69 -60.44 -32.81
CA ILE A 285 -3.18 -60.61 -31.45
C ILE A 285 -1.66 -60.71 -31.58
N LEU A 286 -0.92 -59.84 -30.90
CA LEU A 286 0.54 -59.88 -30.88
C LEU A 286 1.01 -61.14 -30.13
N ASP A 287 2.11 -61.73 -30.58
CA ASP A 287 2.73 -62.95 -30.02
C ASP A 287 2.01 -64.28 -30.31
N GLU A 288 0.84 -64.26 -30.97
CA GLU A 288 0.23 -65.47 -31.56
C GLU A 288 0.68 -65.62 -33.03
N PRO A 289 1.17 -66.80 -33.48
CA PRO A 289 1.53 -67.01 -34.88
C PRO A 289 0.28 -66.85 -35.76
N GLU A 290 0.35 -65.96 -36.76
CA GLU A 290 -0.70 -65.84 -37.78
C GLU A 290 -0.78 -67.17 -38.54
N THR A 291 -1.85 -67.94 -38.33
CA THR A 291 -2.17 -69.05 -39.24
C THR A 291 -2.46 -68.46 -40.61
N ALA A 292 -1.52 -68.61 -41.54
CA ALA A 292 -1.71 -68.26 -42.94
C ALA A 292 -2.95 -68.97 -43.50
N PRO A 293 -3.73 -68.35 -44.39
CA PRO A 293 -4.84 -69.02 -45.04
C PRO A 293 -4.30 -70.08 -46.02
N GLY A 294 -4.53 -71.37 -45.73
CA GLY A 294 -4.49 -72.43 -46.74
C GLY A 294 -3.32 -73.42 -46.70
N GLU A 295 -2.82 -73.81 -45.53
CA GLU A 295 -2.07 -75.07 -45.41
C GLU A 295 -2.83 -76.05 -44.51
N ASP A 296 -3.78 -76.76 -45.12
CA ASP A 296 -4.08 -78.13 -44.74
C ASP A 296 -4.67 -78.85 -45.96
N THR A 297 -3.91 -79.83 -46.46
CA THR A 297 -4.20 -80.90 -47.45
C THR A 297 -3.54 -80.80 -48.83
N LEU A 298 -2.28 -81.27 -48.91
CA LEU A 298 -1.79 -82.34 -49.80
C LEU A 298 -0.27 -82.57 -49.51
N PRO A 299 0.26 -83.82 -49.59
CA PRO A 299 1.66 -84.12 -49.29
C PRO A 299 2.61 -83.52 -50.34
N PRO A 300 3.91 -83.32 -50.01
CA PRO A 300 4.85 -82.62 -50.88
C PRO A 300 5.13 -83.43 -52.16
N LYS A 301 4.90 -82.82 -53.33
CA LYS A 301 5.39 -83.36 -54.62
C LYS A 301 6.90 -83.12 -54.76
N PRO A 302 7.68 -84.07 -55.30
CA PRO A 302 9.12 -83.89 -55.48
C PRO A 302 9.42 -82.88 -56.59
N LYS A 303 10.54 -82.14 -56.40
CA LYS A 303 11.06 -81.13 -57.32
C LYS A 303 11.46 -81.75 -58.66
N THR A 304 10.90 -81.25 -59.76
CA THR A 304 11.48 -81.39 -61.10
C THR A 304 12.14 -80.07 -61.52
N PRO A 305 13.34 -80.10 -62.10
CA PRO A 305 14.04 -78.90 -62.54
C PRO A 305 13.63 -78.62 -63.99
N HIS A 306 12.70 -77.69 -64.20
CA HIS A 306 12.48 -76.92 -65.43
C HIS A 306 11.13 -76.23 -65.24
N ASP A 307 11.16 -74.95 -64.87
CA ASP A 307 10.18 -73.92 -65.22
C ASP A 307 10.71 -72.59 -64.65
N ASN A 308 11.43 -71.87 -65.52
CA ASN A 308 11.87 -70.50 -65.28
C ASN A 308 10.82 -69.56 -65.91
N GLU A 309 10.58 -68.43 -65.24
CA GLU A 309 9.89 -67.21 -65.73
C GLU A 309 8.36 -67.09 -65.53
N ASN A 310 7.96 -66.78 -64.29
CA ASN A 310 7.20 -65.54 -63.96
C ASN A 310 6.97 -65.45 -62.44
N PRO A 311 7.50 -64.45 -61.70
CA PRO A 311 7.01 -64.13 -60.35
C PRO A 311 5.72 -63.30 -60.47
N GLY A 312 4.75 -63.83 -61.22
CA GLY A 312 3.42 -63.26 -61.38
C GLY A 312 2.43 -64.08 -60.55
N THR A 313 1.67 -63.39 -59.71
CA THR A 313 0.41 -63.89 -59.15
C THR A 313 0.51 -64.90 -57.99
N ARG A 314 1.26 -64.54 -56.94
CA ARG A 314 1.00 -64.99 -55.56
C ARG A 314 1.18 -63.82 -54.57
N PHE A 315 0.57 -62.68 -54.87
CA PHE A 315 0.40 -61.61 -53.90
C PHE A 315 -0.86 -61.88 -53.09
N GLY A 316 -0.70 -62.07 -51.78
CA GLY A 316 -1.80 -62.08 -50.84
C GLY A 316 -2.66 -60.83 -51.06
N THR A 317 -3.95 -61.04 -51.29
CA THR A 317 -4.94 -59.99 -51.55
C THR A 317 -4.79 -58.87 -50.52
N VAL A 318 -4.45 -57.67 -50.99
CA VAL A 318 -4.38 -56.47 -50.16
C VAL A 318 -5.78 -56.24 -49.58
N MET A 319 -5.96 -56.57 -48.31
CA MET A 319 -7.24 -56.51 -47.62
C MET A 319 -7.30 -55.19 -46.83
N GLY A 320 -8.26 -54.31 -47.14
CA GLY A 320 -8.49 -53.03 -46.43
C GLY A 320 -8.84 -51.87 -47.36
N THR A 321 -9.19 -50.71 -46.81
CA THR A 321 -9.39 -49.48 -47.60
C THR A 321 -8.05 -48.74 -47.75
N PRO A 322 -7.46 -48.63 -48.97
CA PRO A 322 -6.08 -48.17 -49.14
C PRO A 322 -5.77 -46.81 -48.50
N ASN A 323 -6.73 -45.87 -48.50
CA ASN A 323 -6.52 -44.48 -48.08
C ASN A 323 -6.07 -44.25 -46.61
N TYR A 324 -6.18 -45.25 -45.73
CA TYR A 324 -5.76 -45.18 -44.31
C TYR A 324 -4.69 -46.20 -43.95
N MET A 325 -4.25 -47.00 -44.92
CA MET A 325 -3.33 -48.12 -44.75
C MET A 325 -1.91 -47.62 -44.44
N ALA A 326 -1.24 -48.25 -43.46
CA ALA A 326 0.15 -47.93 -43.17
C ALA A 326 1.11 -48.48 -44.25
N PRO A 327 2.29 -47.87 -44.46
CA PRO A 327 3.27 -48.33 -45.45
C PRO A 327 3.66 -49.81 -45.30
N GLU A 328 3.85 -50.29 -44.07
CA GLU A 328 4.14 -51.70 -43.78
C GLU A 328 3.02 -52.66 -44.21
N GLN A 329 1.76 -52.22 -44.15
CA GLN A 329 0.61 -52.99 -44.65
C GLN A 329 0.57 -52.96 -46.19
N ALA A 330 0.82 -51.81 -46.81
CA ALA A 330 0.87 -51.66 -48.26
C ALA A 330 2.03 -52.42 -48.91
N ASP A 331 3.12 -52.66 -48.17
CA ASP A 331 4.26 -53.49 -48.56
C ASP A 331 4.02 -54.99 -48.31
N GLY A 332 2.95 -55.39 -47.62
CA GLY A 332 2.69 -56.78 -47.24
C GLY A 332 3.66 -57.36 -46.20
N ARG A 333 4.38 -56.51 -45.45
CA ARG A 333 5.39 -56.91 -44.46
C ARG A 333 4.73 -57.26 -43.12
N LEU A 334 4.18 -58.46 -43.01
CA LEU A 334 3.44 -58.95 -41.84
C LEU A 334 4.26 -58.96 -40.53
N ASP A 335 5.57 -59.10 -40.65
CA ASP A 335 6.58 -59.06 -39.58
C ASP A 335 6.81 -57.64 -39.02
N ALA A 336 6.56 -56.61 -39.83
CA ALA A 336 6.72 -55.21 -39.46
C ALA A 336 5.44 -54.56 -38.90
N ILE A 337 4.31 -55.29 -38.88
CA ILE A 337 3.03 -54.81 -38.35
C ILE A 337 3.02 -54.90 -36.83
N ASP A 338 2.83 -53.76 -36.17
CA ASP A 338 2.69 -53.65 -34.72
C ASP A 338 1.69 -52.55 -34.32
N THR A 339 1.64 -52.16 -33.03
CA THR A 339 0.73 -51.11 -32.52
C THR A 339 0.87 -49.77 -33.26
N ARG A 340 2.05 -49.47 -33.81
CA ARG A 340 2.33 -48.22 -34.54
C ARG A 340 1.68 -48.19 -35.92
N THR A 341 1.21 -49.33 -36.42
CA THR A 341 0.35 -49.43 -37.60
C THR A 341 -0.99 -48.74 -37.35
N ASP A 342 -1.63 -48.99 -36.21
CA ASP A 342 -2.88 -48.28 -35.85
C ASP A 342 -2.65 -46.80 -35.55
N ILE A 343 -1.47 -46.43 -35.01
CA ILE A 343 -1.09 -45.02 -34.80
C ILE A 343 -1.02 -44.26 -36.14
N PHE A 344 -0.57 -44.91 -37.22
CA PHE A 344 -0.63 -44.33 -38.55
C PHE A 344 -2.07 -44.10 -39.02
N ALA A 345 -2.95 -45.09 -38.82
CA ALA A 345 -4.36 -44.98 -39.17
C ALA A 345 -5.09 -43.89 -38.34
N LEU A 346 -4.77 -43.76 -37.05
CA LEU A 346 -5.20 -42.63 -36.22
C LEU A 346 -4.70 -41.29 -36.78
N GLY A 347 -3.44 -41.22 -37.20
CA GLY A 347 -2.88 -40.07 -37.92
C GLY A 347 -3.67 -39.71 -39.18
N ALA A 348 -4.08 -40.72 -39.95
CA ALA A 348 -4.88 -40.55 -41.17
C ALA A 348 -6.30 -40.04 -40.86
N ILE A 349 -6.92 -40.53 -39.78
CA ILE A 349 -8.22 -40.03 -39.31
C ILE A 349 -8.11 -38.58 -38.85
N LEU A 350 -7.08 -38.24 -38.06
CA LEU A 350 -6.83 -36.86 -37.63
C LEU A 350 -6.60 -35.96 -38.83
N TYR A 351 -5.79 -36.40 -39.80
CA TYR A 351 -5.56 -35.68 -41.05
C TYR A 351 -6.87 -35.35 -41.76
N GLN A 352 -7.80 -36.31 -41.85
CA GLN A 352 -9.09 -36.09 -42.48
C GLN A 352 -10.04 -35.24 -41.64
N ILE A 353 -10.00 -35.32 -40.31
CA ILE A 353 -10.71 -34.38 -39.45
C ILE A 353 -10.23 -32.95 -39.72
N LEU A 354 -8.94 -32.74 -39.94
CA LEU A 354 -8.35 -31.43 -40.17
C LEU A 354 -8.63 -30.90 -41.59
N SER A 355 -8.58 -31.75 -42.62
CA SER A 355 -8.61 -31.34 -44.03
C SER A 355 -9.90 -31.69 -44.77
N LEU A 356 -10.79 -32.47 -44.14
CA LEU A 356 -11.98 -33.08 -44.74
C LEU A 356 -11.66 -34.02 -45.93
N ARG A 357 -10.40 -34.42 -46.11
CA ARG A 357 -9.91 -35.34 -47.15
C ARG A 357 -8.94 -36.35 -46.55
N PRO A 358 -8.89 -37.60 -47.03
CA PRO A 358 -7.90 -38.56 -46.56
C PRO A 358 -6.46 -38.14 -46.92
N PRO A 359 -5.43 -38.67 -46.24
CA PRO A 359 -4.02 -38.27 -46.46
C PRO A 359 -3.48 -38.65 -47.84
N VAL A 360 -4.05 -39.69 -48.47
CA VAL A 360 -3.69 -40.10 -49.83
C VAL A 360 -4.96 -40.32 -50.64
N THR A 361 -4.94 -39.86 -51.89
CA THR A 361 -5.98 -40.05 -52.90
C THR A 361 -5.35 -40.47 -54.24
N GLY A 362 -6.11 -41.16 -55.08
CA GLY A 362 -5.65 -41.64 -56.39
C GLY A 362 -6.83 -42.13 -57.23
N THR A 363 -6.60 -42.26 -58.53
CA THR A 363 -7.59 -42.73 -59.51
C THR A 363 -7.69 -44.26 -59.55
N THR A 364 -6.61 -44.96 -59.17
CA THR A 364 -6.54 -46.41 -59.04
C THR A 364 -6.00 -46.83 -57.67
N GLU A 365 -6.36 -48.02 -57.20
CA GLU A 365 -5.87 -48.55 -55.91
C GLU A 365 -4.34 -48.67 -55.88
N GLU A 366 -3.73 -49.07 -56.99
CA GLU A 366 -2.27 -49.19 -57.11
C GLU A 366 -1.57 -47.82 -57.05
N GLU A 367 -2.17 -46.76 -57.60
CA GLU A 367 -1.67 -45.40 -57.45
C GLU A 367 -1.66 -44.96 -55.98
N VAL A 368 -2.74 -45.25 -55.25
CA VAL A 368 -2.85 -44.95 -53.81
C VAL A 368 -1.81 -45.72 -53.00
N LEU A 369 -1.68 -47.03 -53.24
CA LEU A 369 -0.68 -47.87 -52.57
C LEU A 369 0.74 -47.38 -52.84
N ASN A 370 1.07 -47.01 -54.07
CA ASN A 370 2.39 -46.48 -54.41
C ASN A 370 2.71 -45.16 -53.69
N LYS A 371 1.74 -44.24 -53.56
CA LYS A 371 1.91 -43.00 -52.78
C LYS A 371 2.13 -43.28 -51.29
N ILE A 372 1.39 -44.22 -50.72
CA ILE A 372 1.57 -44.67 -49.32
C ILE A 372 2.96 -45.27 -49.11
N ARG A 373 3.39 -46.18 -49.99
CA ARG A 373 4.72 -46.81 -49.93
C ARG A 373 5.86 -45.79 -49.99
N ARG A 374 5.71 -44.74 -50.80
CA ARG A 374 6.71 -43.65 -50.90
C ARG A 374 6.71 -42.75 -49.67
N GLY A 375 5.56 -42.62 -49.00
CA GLY A 375 5.34 -41.68 -47.91
C GLY A 375 5.05 -40.26 -48.41
N ASP A 376 4.53 -40.15 -49.63
CA ASP A 376 4.25 -38.87 -50.31
C ASP A 376 2.92 -38.29 -49.79
N ILE A 377 2.92 -37.89 -48.52
CA ILE A 377 1.75 -37.31 -47.85
C ILE A 377 2.00 -35.81 -47.64
N PRO A 378 1.23 -34.90 -48.29
CA PRO A 378 1.34 -33.47 -48.04
C PRO A 378 0.81 -33.14 -46.63
N PRO A 379 1.26 -32.05 -45.98
CA PRO A 379 0.64 -31.58 -44.73
C PRO A 379 -0.84 -31.20 -44.91
N PRO A 380 -1.70 -31.44 -43.90
CA PRO A 380 -3.12 -31.11 -44.00
C PRO A 380 -3.30 -29.60 -44.19
N GLY A 381 -4.05 -29.22 -45.23
CA GLY A 381 -4.23 -27.82 -45.65
C GLY A 381 -3.35 -27.38 -46.83
N GLN A 382 -2.45 -28.24 -47.32
CA GLN A 382 -1.77 -28.08 -48.61
C GLN A 382 -2.45 -28.90 -49.71
N ALA A 383 -2.24 -28.54 -50.98
CA ALA A 383 -2.78 -29.30 -52.12
C ALA A 383 -2.07 -30.67 -52.27
N HIS A 384 -2.81 -31.69 -52.70
CA HIS A 384 -2.24 -33.03 -52.92
C HIS A 384 -1.45 -33.14 -54.22
N ASP A 385 -1.76 -32.30 -55.20
CA ASP A 385 -1.04 -32.17 -56.47
C ASP A 385 -0.89 -30.69 -56.85
N LYS A 386 0.24 -30.33 -57.49
CA LYS A 386 0.47 -29.00 -58.06
C LYS A 386 -0.50 -28.68 -59.20
N ASN A 387 -1.06 -29.71 -59.85
CA ASN A 387 -2.01 -29.59 -60.97
C ASN A 387 -3.48 -29.76 -60.56
N GLU A 388 -3.79 -29.82 -59.25
CA GLU A 388 -5.15 -30.02 -58.75
C GLU A 388 -6.04 -28.79 -59.06
N LYS A 389 -6.96 -28.91 -60.03
CA LYS A 389 -7.86 -27.83 -60.47
C LYS A 389 -9.04 -27.56 -59.50
N THR A 390 -9.22 -28.39 -58.48
CA THR A 390 -10.31 -28.29 -57.51
C THR A 390 -9.91 -27.43 -56.31
N ALA A 391 -10.67 -26.37 -56.03
CA ALA A 391 -10.47 -25.54 -54.84
C ALA A 391 -10.49 -26.42 -53.56
N PRO A 392 -9.62 -26.14 -52.57
CA PRO A 392 -9.65 -26.84 -51.30
C PRO A 392 -11.01 -26.66 -50.61
N PRO A 393 -11.50 -27.66 -49.86
CA PRO A 393 -12.79 -27.58 -49.21
C PRO A 393 -12.78 -26.42 -48.19
N LEU A 394 -13.90 -25.71 -48.08
CA LEU A 394 -14.03 -24.68 -47.07
C LEU A 394 -14.06 -25.33 -45.68
N LEU A 395 -13.02 -25.10 -44.87
CA LEU A 395 -12.87 -25.71 -43.54
C LEU A 395 -13.70 -24.95 -42.49
N VAL A 396 -15.02 -24.94 -42.66
CA VAL A 396 -15.97 -24.22 -41.79
C VAL A 396 -15.93 -24.66 -40.33
N HIS A 397 -15.54 -25.91 -40.08
CA HIS A 397 -15.42 -26.48 -38.75
C HIS A 397 -14.13 -26.09 -38.04
N CYS A 398 -13.06 -25.67 -38.75
CA CYS A 398 -11.78 -25.34 -38.14
C CYS A 398 -11.73 -23.90 -37.60
N PRO A 399 -10.92 -23.62 -36.55
CA PRO A 399 -10.64 -22.27 -36.09
C PRO A 399 -10.06 -21.40 -37.21
N ASP A 400 -10.50 -20.15 -37.32
CA ASP A 400 -10.09 -19.20 -38.37
C ASP A 400 -10.25 -19.74 -39.82
N ARG A 401 -11.06 -20.80 -40.00
CA ARG A 401 -11.27 -21.54 -41.27
C ARG A 401 -9.98 -22.08 -41.88
N ARG A 402 -8.98 -22.43 -41.04
CA ARG A 402 -7.68 -22.94 -41.47
C ARG A 402 -7.24 -24.11 -40.58
N VAL A 403 -6.44 -25.01 -41.15
CA VAL A 403 -5.83 -26.11 -40.37
C VAL A 403 -4.86 -25.52 -39.35
N PRO A 404 -5.02 -25.82 -38.04
CA PRO A 404 -4.06 -25.39 -37.04
C PRO A 404 -2.68 -26.03 -37.26
N PRO A 405 -1.59 -25.25 -37.41
CA PRO A 405 -0.25 -25.79 -37.70
C PRO A 405 0.23 -26.82 -36.66
N ALA A 406 -0.11 -26.60 -35.39
CA ALA A 406 0.22 -27.52 -34.31
C ALA A 406 -0.40 -28.92 -34.53
N LEU A 407 -1.69 -28.98 -34.87
CA LEU A 407 -2.37 -30.26 -35.13
C LEU A 407 -1.96 -30.87 -36.47
N ALA A 408 -1.61 -30.05 -37.47
CA ALA A 408 -0.99 -30.54 -38.69
C ALA A 408 0.34 -31.26 -38.41
N ALA A 409 1.18 -30.70 -37.55
CA ALA A 409 2.43 -31.34 -37.13
C ALA A 409 2.17 -32.67 -36.41
N VAL A 410 1.18 -32.73 -35.52
CA VAL A 410 0.76 -33.96 -34.82
C VAL A 410 0.32 -35.04 -35.80
N ALA A 411 -0.57 -34.70 -36.75
CA ALA A 411 -1.02 -35.65 -37.78
C ALA A 411 0.15 -36.15 -38.63
N MET A 412 1.05 -35.25 -39.05
CA MET A 412 2.21 -35.62 -39.88
C MET A 412 3.24 -36.45 -39.11
N GLN A 413 3.40 -36.25 -37.81
CA GLN A 413 4.26 -37.11 -36.99
C GLN A 413 3.70 -38.54 -36.93
N ALA A 414 2.39 -38.70 -36.70
CA ALA A 414 1.72 -40.00 -36.70
C ALA A 414 1.77 -40.68 -38.09
N LEU A 415 1.72 -39.91 -39.18
CA LEU A 415 1.81 -40.39 -40.57
C LEU A 415 3.25 -40.62 -41.07
N SER A 416 4.25 -40.60 -40.19
CA SER A 416 5.65 -40.84 -40.59
C SER A 416 5.82 -42.21 -41.25
N ARG A 417 6.45 -42.27 -42.42
CA ARG A 417 6.68 -43.54 -43.14
C ARG A 417 7.41 -44.59 -42.29
N LYS A 418 8.44 -44.17 -41.53
CA LYS A 418 9.19 -45.05 -40.61
C LYS A 418 8.44 -45.17 -39.27
N PRO A 419 8.06 -46.39 -38.82
CA PRO A 419 7.37 -46.58 -37.53
C PRO A 419 8.11 -45.97 -36.33
N SER A 420 9.44 -46.02 -36.32
CA SER A 420 10.27 -45.44 -35.25
C SER A 420 10.21 -43.91 -35.13
N LYS A 421 9.70 -43.21 -36.16
CA LYS A 421 9.51 -41.75 -36.14
C LYS A 421 8.09 -41.33 -35.76
N ARG A 422 7.15 -42.28 -35.66
CA ARG A 422 5.78 -42.06 -35.18
C ARG A 422 5.77 -41.91 -33.67
N TYR A 423 4.61 -41.59 -33.10
CA TYR A 423 4.38 -41.82 -31.68
C TYR A 423 4.56 -43.32 -31.37
N GLN A 424 5.24 -43.65 -30.27
CA GLN A 424 5.46 -45.04 -29.90
C GLN A 424 4.25 -45.63 -29.18
N GLU A 425 3.45 -44.77 -28.52
CA GLU A 425 2.21 -45.13 -27.86
C GLU A 425 1.08 -44.16 -28.26
N VAL A 426 -0.15 -44.66 -28.28
CA VAL A 426 -1.35 -43.84 -28.52
C VAL A 426 -1.48 -42.71 -27.48
N ALA A 427 -1.09 -42.97 -26.24
CA ALA A 427 -1.13 -41.99 -25.16
C ALA A 427 -0.28 -40.74 -25.45
N ASP A 428 0.84 -40.86 -26.18
CA ASP A 428 1.66 -39.71 -26.53
C ASP A 428 1.02 -38.84 -27.62
N LEU A 429 0.31 -39.46 -28.56
CA LEU A 429 -0.52 -38.76 -29.53
C LEU A 429 -1.66 -38.00 -28.82
N GLN A 430 -2.34 -38.63 -27.86
CA GLN A 430 -3.42 -38.00 -27.08
C GLN A 430 -2.93 -36.80 -26.26
N LYS A 431 -1.73 -36.88 -25.68
CA LYS A 431 -1.11 -35.76 -24.94
C LYS A 431 -0.94 -34.52 -25.81
N ASP A 432 -0.54 -34.69 -27.07
CA ASP A 432 -0.38 -33.56 -27.99
C ASP A 432 -1.74 -32.96 -28.40
N ILE A 433 -2.79 -33.78 -28.59
CA ILE A 433 -4.15 -33.28 -28.82
C ILE A 433 -4.66 -32.50 -27.59
N ALA A 434 -4.47 -33.04 -26.39
CA ALA A 434 -4.86 -32.39 -25.15
C ALA A 434 -4.10 -31.09 -24.90
N ALA A 435 -2.79 -31.06 -25.19
CA ALA A 435 -1.95 -29.86 -25.10
C ALA A 435 -2.50 -28.75 -26.00
N TYR A 436 -2.85 -29.08 -27.25
CA TYR A 436 -3.47 -28.12 -28.16
C TYR A 436 -4.81 -27.60 -27.63
N GLN A 437 -5.71 -28.50 -27.19
CA GLN A 437 -7.02 -28.12 -26.63
C GLN A 437 -6.89 -27.22 -25.40
N ALA A 438 -5.87 -27.43 -24.57
CA ALA A 438 -5.55 -26.62 -23.41
C ALA A 438 -4.74 -25.33 -23.72
N GLY A 439 -4.47 -25.05 -25.00
CA GLY A 439 -3.77 -23.85 -25.46
C GLY A 439 -2.25 -23.86 -25.26
N TYR A 440 -1.64 -25.04 -25.13
CA TYR A 440 -0.19 -25.24 -25.07
C TYR A 440 0.37 -25.60 -26.45
N ALA A 441 1.69 -25.42 -26.61
CA ALA A 441 2.38 -25.92 -27.78
C ALA A 441 2.46 -27.45 -27.74
N THR A 442 2.26 -28.10 -28.89
CA THR A 442 2.42 -29.56 -29.02
C THR A 442 3.90 -29.91 -29.15
N ARG A 443 4.29 -31.14 -28.77
CA ARG A 443 5.67 -31.63 -28.94
C ARG A 443 6.03 -31.70 -30.42
N ALA A 444 5.08 -32.13 -31.25
CA ALA A 444 5.24 -32.20 -32.70
C ALA A 444 5.57 -30.83 -33.35
N GLU A 445 5.02 -29.73 -32.83
CA GLU A 445 5.24 -28.37 -33.37
C GLU A 445 6.65 -27.82 -33.12
N ARG A 446 7.42 -28.38 -32.17
CA ARG A 446 8.76 -27.88 -31.76
C ARG A 446 8.78 -26.36 -31.52
N ALA A 447 7.76 -25.83 -30.84
CA ALA A 447 7.58 -24.40 -30.68
C ALA A 447 8.71 -23.73 -29.86
N GLY A 448 9.26 -22.62 -30.38
CA GLY A 448 10.27 -21.80 -29.68
C GLY A 448 9.71 -20.97 -28.52
N THR A 449 10.61 -20.36 -27.73
CA THR A 449 10.31 -19.61 -26.50
C THR A 449 9.31 -18.46 -26.71
N LEU A 450 9.42 -17.72 -27.82
CA LEU A 450 8.51 -16.63 -28.17
C LEU A 450 7.05 -17.11 -28.36
N ARG A 451 6.86 -18.28 -28.95
CA ARG A 451 5.53 -18.86 -29.18
C ARG A 451 4.91 -19.32 -27.86
N GLN A 452 5.71 -19.92 -26.98
CA GLN A 452 5.29 -20.29 -25.63
C GLN A 452 4.89 -19.07 -24.80
N LEU A 453 5.65 -17.97 -24.87
CA LEU A 453 5.31 -16.71 -24.20
C LEU A 453 3.98 -16.14 -24.70
N ARG A 454 3.76 -16.13 -26.02
CA ARG A 454 2.50 -15.66 -26.62
C ARG A 454 1.29 -16.49 -26.18
N LEU A 455 1.41 -17.81 -26.15
CA LEU A 455 0.36 -18.69 -25.65
C LEU A 455 0.09 -18.45 -24.15
N THR A 456 1.14 -18.19 -23.37
CA THR A 456 1.02 -17.86 -21.93
C THR A 456 0.30 -16.54 -21.70
N ILE A 457 0.60 -15.50 -22.49
CA ILE A 457 -0.11 -14.21 -22.45
C ILE A 457 -1.59 -14.41 -22.81
N ARG A 458 -1.88 -15.22 -23.84
CA ARG A 458 -3.26 -15.51 -24.26
C ARG A 458 -4.05 -16.26 -23.18
N ARG A 459 -3.40 -17.16 -22.43
CA ARG A 459 -4.02 -17.90 -21.30
C ARG A 459 -4.30 -17.00 -20.09
N HIS A 460 -3.45 -16.00 -19.83
CA HIS A 460 -3.58 -15.12 -18.66
C HIS A 460 -3.89 -13.66 -19.06
N GLY A 461 -4.66 -13.45 -20.13
CA GLY A 461 -4.90 -12.11 -20.69
C GLY A 461 -5.36 -11.08 -19.66
N ALA A 462 -6.24 -11.46 -18.74
CA ALA A 462 -6.72 -10.58 -17.66
C ALA A 462 -5.64 -10.15 -16.66
N ALA A 463 -4.66 -11.01 -16.37
CA ALA A 463 -3.57 -10.69 -15.45
C ALA A 463 -2.58 -9.72 -16.11
N PHE A 464 -2.28 -9.91 -17.40
CA PHE A 464 -1.41 -9.01 -18.16
C PHE A 464 -2.04 -7.64 -18.38
N THR A 465 -3.36 -7.56 -18.66
CA THR A 465 -4.05 -6.27 -18.77
C THR A 465 -4.08 -5.53 -17.43
N ALA A 466 -4.37 -6.22 -16.32
CA ALA A 466 -4.30 -5.63 -14.98
C ALA A 466 -2.90 -5.10 -14.65
N GLY A 467 -1.86 -5.87 -14.97
CA GLY A 467 -0.46 -5.44 -14.80
C GLY A 467 -0.11 -4.20 -15.62
N ALA A 468 -0.54 -4.13 -16.89
CA ALA A 468 -0.33 -2.97 -17.73
C ALA A 468 -1.05 -1.71 -17.21
N VAL A 469 -2.28 -1.85 -16.71
CA VAL A 469 -3.03 -0.76 -16.08
C VAL A 469 -2.31 -0.25 -14.83
N ILE A 470 -1.82 -1.16 -13.96
CA ILE A 470 -1.05 -0.77 -12.77
C ILE A 470 0.21 0.00 -13.17
N ILE A 471 0.96 -0.49 -14.16
CA ILE A 471 2.17 0.20 -14.66
C ILE A 471 1.84 1.60 -15.18
N LEU A 472 0.76 1.74 -15.97
CA LEU A 472 0.31 3.04 -16.47
C LEU A 472 -0.15 3.98 -15.37
N LEU A 473 -0.84 3.46 -14.34
CA LEU A 473 -1.23 4.24 -13.16
C LEU A 473 -0.02 4.71 -12.37
N VAL A 474 0.99 3.85 -12.17
CA VAL A 474 2.24 4.20 -11.50
C VAL A 474 3.02 5.24 -12.29
N LEU A 475 3.16 5.08 -13.61
CA LEU A 475 3.80 6.07 -14.48
C LEU A 475 3.03 7.40 -14.47
N GLY A 476 1.71 7.35 -14.61
CA GLY A 476 0.85 8.54 -14.58
C GLY A 476 0.96 9.28 -13.25
N PHE A 477 0.93 8.54 -12.13
CA PHE A 477 1.13 9.10 -10.80
C PHE A 477 2.55 9.69 -10.62
N GLY A 478 3.58 9.01 -11.15
CA GLY A 478 4.96 9.48 -11.12
C GLY A 478 5.13 10.80 -11.89
N ILE A 479 4.60 10.88 -13.12
CA ILE A 479 4.61 12.11 -13.93
C ILE A 479 3.83 13.23 -13.24
N HIS A 480 2.64 12.94 -12.70
CA HIS A 480 1.82 13.93 -11.99
C HIS A 480 2.55 14.48 -10.76
N SER A 481 3.12 13.60 -9.93
CA SER A 481 3.89 13.98 -8.74
C SER A 481 5.09 14.86 -9.09
N PHE A 482 5.84 14.48 -10.13
CA PHE A 482 7.00 15.25 -10.61
C PHE A 482 6.64 16.65 -11.13
N LEU A 483 5.55 16.78 -11.89
CA LEU A 483 5.09 18.08 -12.40
C LEU A 483 4.57 18.99 -11.27
N LYS A 484 3.84 18.42 -10.31
CA LYS A 484 3.32 19.14 -9.14
C LYS A 484 4.44 19.64 -8.23
N GLU A 485 5.49 18.84 -8.05
CA GLU A 485 6.68 19.22 -7.28
C GLU A 485 7.42 20.41 -7.90
N ARG A 486 7.52 20.47 -9.24
CA ARG A 486 8.06 21.65 -9.95
C ARG A 486 7.21 22.91 -9.76
N GLN A 487 5.89 22.80 -9.84
CA GLN A 487 4.99 23.95 -9.63
C GLN A 487 5.07 24.49 -8.19
N LEU A 488 5.10 23.59 -7.20
CA LEU A 488 5.24 23.95 -5.79
C LEU A 488 6.60 24.61 -5.52
N SER A 489 7.67 24.06 -6.10
CA SER A 489 9.04 24.60 -5.97
C SER A 489 9.16 26.00 -6.57
N ALA A 490 8.57 26.23 -7.77
CA ALA A 490 8.56 27.55 -8.40
C ALA A 490 7.73 28.57 -7.61
N THR A 491 6.59 28.15 -7.05
CA THR A 491 5.72 29.01 -6.23
C THR A 491 6.41 29.38 -4.92
N LEU A 492 7.04 28.41 -4.24
CA LEU A 492 7.83 28.65 -3.02
C LEU A 492 9.03 29.55 -3.30
N ALA A 493 9.73 29.38 -4.42
CA ALA A 493 10.83 30.26 -4.81
C ALA A 493 10.36 31.71 -5.01
N ARG A 494 9.20 31.91 -5.64
CA ARG A 494 8.59 33.24 -5.83
C ARG A 494 8.18 33.88 -4.50
N LEU A 495 7.57 33.12 -3.60
CA LEU A 495 7.19 33.61 -2.27
C LEU A 495 8.43 33.96 -1.43
N ARG A 496 9.46 33.10 -1.43
CA ARG A 496 10.75 33.38 -0.78
C ARG A 496 11.44 34.62 -1.36
N GLY A 497 11.27 34.88 -2.65
CA GLY A 497 11.77 36.09 -3.33
C GLY A 497 11.14 37.39 -2.82
N ALA A 498 9.98 37.35 -2.15
CA ALA A 498 9.34 38.53 -1.56
C ALA A 498 9.89 38.92 -0.17
N ALA A 499 10.64 38.04 0.50
CA ALA A 499 11.15 38.29 1.86
C ALA A 499 11.98 39.59 1.99
N PRO A 500 12.85 39.96 1.01
CA PRO A 500 13.58 41.23 1.05
C PRO A 500 12.69 42.47 1.07
N VAL A 501 11.51 42.42 0.43
CA VAL A 501 10.55 43.54 0.41
C VAL A 501 9.97 43.78 1.80
N TYR A 502 9.58 42.71 2.49
CA TYR A 502 9.09 42.79 3.86
C TYR A 502 10.19 43.25 4.83
N TYR A 503 11.43 42.79 4.63
CA TYR A 503 12.58 43.26 5.40
C TYR A 503 12.83 44.77 5.23
N GLN A 504 12.85 45.27 3.98
CA GLN A 504 13.01 46.69 3.70
C GLN A 504 11.86 47.52 4.26
N SER A 505 10.63 47.01 4.17
CA SER A 505 9.45 47.65 4.78
C SER A 505 9.58 47.73 6.31
N ALA A 506 10.07 46.66 6.96
CA ALA A 506 10.34 46.67 8.40
C ALA A 506 11.42 47.70 8.76
N GLN A 507 12.51 47.82 7.99
CA GLN A 507 13.55 48.82 8.22
C GLN A 507 13.00 50.25 8.13
N SER A 508 12.22 50.55 7.08
CA SER A 508 11.58 51.87 6.93
C SER A 508 10.66 52.21 8.10
N LEU A 509 9.89 51.24 8.59
CA LEU A 509 9.03 51.42 9.78
C LEU A 509 9.84 51.62 11.06
N VAL A 510 10.99 50.95 11.21
CA VAL A 510 11.94 51.20 12.31
C VAL A 510 12.47 52.64 12.25
N ASP A 511 12.84 53.11 11.07
CA ASP A 511 13.34 54.48 10.87
C ASP A 511 12.29 55.55 11.20
N GLN A 512 11.02 55.23 10.98
CA GLN A 512 9.86 56.04 11.39
C GLN A 512 9.49 55.89 12.88
N GLY A 513 10.14 55.00 13.63
CA GLY A 513 9.81 54.70 15.04
C GLY A 513 8.53 53.86 15.25
N ARG A 514 7.97 53.27 14.18
CA ARG A 514 6.75 52.45 14.18
C ARG A 514 7.05 50.98 14.45
N PHE A 515 7.61 50.69 15.62
CA PHE A 515 8.18 49.38 15.94
C PHE A 515 7.18 48.21 15.94
N LYS A 516 5.91 48.43 16.32
CA LYS A 516 4.89 47.37 16.31
C LYS A 516 4.60 46.89 14.89
N GLU A 517 4.44 47.81 13.96
CA GLU A 517 4.19 47.50 12.55
C GLU A 517 5.45 46.94 11.88
N ALA A 518 6.62 47.46 12.25
CA ALA A 518 7.89 46.87 11.82
C ALA A 518 8.01 45.40 12.26
N LEU A 519 7.51 45.06 13.46
CA LEU A 519 7.52 43.69 13.97
C LEU A 519 6.64 42.74 13.13
N GLU A 520 5.48 43.21 12.68
CA GLU A 520 4.61 42.43 11.78
C GLU A 520 5.31 42.15 10.44
N ARG A 521 5.94 43.18 9.85
CA ARG A 521 6.66 43.03 8.57
C ARG A 521 7.88 42.12 8.69
N ILE A 522 8.68 42.25 9.74
CA ILE A 522 9.86 41.39 9.91
C ILE A 522 9.47 39.94 10.22
N ASN A 523 8.34 39.70 10.88
CA ASN A 523 7.84 38.35 11.10
C ASN A 523 7.54 37.65 9.76
N LEU A 524 6.89 38.33 8.82
CA LEU A 524 6.66 37.80 7.47
C LEU A 524 7.97 37.50 6.73
N ALA A 525 8.97 38.39 6.83
CA ALA A 525 10.28 38.17 6.21
C ALA A 525 11.00 36.94 6.80
N VAL A 526 10.96 36.77 8.12
CA VAL A 526 11.52 35.59 8.82
C VAL A 526 10.78 34.31 8.45
N GLU A 527 9.45 34.35 8.33
CA GLU A 527 8.64 33.19 7.93
C GLU A 527 8.97 32.73 6.51
N LEU A 528 9.21 33.68 5.60
CA LEU A 528 9.62 33.38 4.23
C LEU A 528 11.08 32.90 4.14
N GLN A 529 12.00 33.45 4.94
CA GLN A 529 13.41 33.08 4.96
C GLN A 529 13.94 32.91 6.40
N PRO A 530 13.69 31.76 7.05
CA PRO A 530 13.98 31.56 8.47
C PRO A 530 15.47 31.48 8.80
N ASN A 531 16.33 31.24 7.81
CA ASN A 531 17.78 31.13 8.00
C ASN A 531 18.52 32.47 7.88
N SER A 532 17.81 33.57 7.61
CA SER A 532 18.42 34.89 7.46
C SER A 532 18.78 35.48 8.84
N THR A 533 20.08 35.52 9.14
CA THR A 533 20.59 36.08 10.40
C THR A 533 20.31 37.58 10.53
N GLU A 534 20.30 38.33 9.40
CA GLU A 534 19.95 39.76 9.39
C GLU A 534 18.49 40.01 9.74
N TYR A 535 17.57 39.11 9.34
CA TYR A 535 16.14 39.27 9.63
C TYR A 535 15.86 39.04 11.11
N HIS A 536 16.46 37.99 11.68
CA HIS A 536 16.41 37.71 13.11
C HIS A 536 17.08 38.80 13.95
N ARG A 537 18.20 39.36 13.48
CA ARG A 537 18.85 40.51 14.14
C ARG A 537 17.93 41.72 14.18
N LEU A 538 17.30 42.10 13.07
CA LEU A 538 16.37 43.22 13.02
C LEU A 538 15.13 42.97 13.91
N LYS A 539 14.58 41.75 13.89
CA LYS A 539 13.50 41.34 14.80
C LYS A 539 13.90 41.48 16.27
N GLY A 540 15.12 41.06 16.62
CA GLY A 540 15.66 41.25 17.96
C GLY A 540 15.79 42.73 18.34
N ASN A 541 16.29 43.57 17.44
CA ASN A 541 16.40 45.02 17.65
C ASN A 541 15.02 45.65 17.92
N ILE A 542 14.02 45.30 17.10
CA ILE A 542 12.64 45.78 17.24
C ILE A 542 12.05 45.37 18.61
N HIS A 543 12.18 44.10 19.00
CA HIS A 543 11.73 43.64 20.31
C HIS A 543 12.45 44.37 21.46
N GLN A 544 13.75 44.64 21.33
CA GLN A 544 14.51 45.39 22.33
C GLN A 544 14.01 46.84 22.45
N SER A 545 13.68 47.49 21.32
CA SER A 545 13.07 48.82 21.29
C SER A 545 11.67 48.86 21.91
N LEU A 546 10.95 47.75 21.84
CA LEU A 546 9.66 47.54 22.52
C LEU A 546 9.79 47.11 23.99
N LEU A 547 11.02 46.99 24.53
CA LEU A 547 11.33 46.46 25.88
C LEU A 547 10.85 45.01 26.10
N GLN A 548 10.71 44.24 25.02
CA GLN A 548 10.36 42.81 25.04
C GLN A 548 11.63 41.96 25.08
N PHE A 549 12.38 42.06 26.17
CA PHE A 549 13.76 41.55 26.27
C PHE A 549 13.88 40.03 26.07
N ASN A 550 12.92 39.23 26.54
CA ASN A 550 12.93 37.78 26.32
C ASN A 550 12.73 37.42 24.84
N ALA A 551 11.78 38.08 24.16
CA ALA A 551 11.56 37.88 22.72
C ALA A 551 12.78 38.36 21.91
N ALA A 552 13.38 39.49 22.31
CA ALA A 552 14.61 39.99 21.70
C ALA A 552 15.77 38.98 21.84
N ARG A 553 15.94 38.37 23.03
CA ARG A 553 16.97 37.35 23.27
C ARG A 553 16.80 36.16 22.34
N ASN A 554 15.58 35.64 22.25
CA ASN A 554 15.28 34.49 21.40
C ASN A 554 15.54 34.82 19.92
N ALA A 555 15.15 36.01 19.46
CA ALA A 555 15.46 36.46 18.10
C ALA A 555 16.97 36.59 17.85
N TYR A 556 17.74 37.15 18.78
CA TYR A 556 19.20 37.22 18.64
C TYR A 556 19.88 35.84 18.66
N GLN A 557 19.35 34.86 19.40
CA GLN A 557 19.86 33.48 19.36
C GLN A 557 19.70 32.84 17.98
N GLN A 558 18.59 33.14 17.28
CA GLN A 558 18.37 32.70 15.90
C GLN A 558 19.25 33.44 14.88
N ALA A 559 19.88 34.55 15.27
CA ALA A 559 20.86 35.30 14.47
C ALA A 559 22.31 34.90 14.78
N SER A 560 22.56 33.63 15.14
CA SER A 560 23.89 33.11 15.47
C SER A 560 24.90 33.35 14.33
N GLY A 561 26.13 33.74 14.68
CA GLY A 561 27.18 34.07 13.71
C GLY A 561 27.15 35.53 13.21
N ASN A 562 26.20 36.36 13.68
CA ASN A 562 26.18 37.79 13.42
C ASN A 562 26.76 38.58 14.62
N PRO A 563 27.96 39.18 14.50
CA PRO A 563 28.62 39.84 15.64
C PRO A 563 27.79 40.98 16.26
N LYS A 564 27.00 41.69 15.44
CA LYS A 564 26.12 42.76 15.93
C LYS A 564 24.94 42.19 16.74
N ALA A 565 24.42 41.03 16.36
CA ALA A 565 23.37 40.36 17.12
C ALA A 565 23.90 39.83 18.46
N ASP A 566 25.11 39.27 18.48
CA ASP A 566 25.75 38.79 19.71
C ASP A 566 25.99 39.93 20.71
N GLN A 567 26.50 41.08 20.26
CA GLN A 567 26.66 42.27 21.09
C GLN A 567 25.31 42.76 21.66
N SER A 568 24.28 42.83 20.80
CA SER A 568 22.93 43.21 21.24
C SER A 568 22.34 42.21 22.24
N ARG A 569 22.60 40.91 22.09
CA ARG A 569 22.17 39.87 23.02
C ARG A 569 22.82 40.03 24.39
N GLN A 570 24.15 40.23 24.45
CA GLN A 570 24.87 40.42 25.71
C GLN A 570 24.34 41.63 26.48
N LEU A 571 24.12 42.76 25.79
CA LEU A 571 23.53 43.92 26.45
C LEU A 571 22.08 43.64 26.90
N ASN A 572 21.30 42.98 26.05
CA ASN A 572 19.93 42.61 26.37
C ASN A 572 19.86 41.75 27.65
N GLU A 573 20.73 40.75 27.76
CA GLU A 573 20.86 39.91 28.95
C GLU A 573 21.32 40.71 30.18
N HIS A 574 22.29 41.61 30.02
CA HIS A 574 22.76 42.46 31.11
C HIS A 574 21.65 43.38 31.66
N ILE A 575 20.84 43.97 30.78
CA ILE A 575 19.71 44.81 31.16
C ILE A 575 18.59 43.94 31.76
N ASN A 576 18.25 42.82 31.12
CA ASN A 576 17.17 41.93 31.55
C ASN A 576 17.45 41.30 32.92
N ALA A 577 18.68 40.85 33.20
CA ALA A 577 19.06 40.30 34.50
C ALA A 577 18.79 41.28 35.65
N LYS A 578 18.99 42.59 35.39
CA LYS A 578 18.69 43.66 36.36
C LYS A 578 17.20 44.02 36.42
N ILE A 579 16.42 43.72 35.38
CA ILE A 579 14.97 43.89 35.35
C ILE A 579 14.25 42.70 36.00
N THR A 580 14.77 41.48 35.94
CA THR A 580 14.18 40.37 36.73
C THR A 580 14.18 40.64 38.25
N ALA A 581 14.97 41.61 38.71
CA ALA A 581 14.97 42.10 40.09
C ALA A 581 13.99 43.27 40.37
N SER A 582 13.29 43.82 39.36
CA SER A 582 12.35 44.96 39.48
C SER A 582 11.29 44.95 38.38
N PRO A 583 9.99 45.23 38.67
CA PRO A 583 8.91 45.08 37.69
C PRO A 583 9.02 45.89 36.38
N ALA A 584 9.94 46.87 36.28
CA ALA A 584 10.20 47.61 35.06
C ALA A 584 11.65 48.10 34.93
N ALA A 585 12.09 48.36 33.69
CA ALA A 585 13.39 48.98 33.40
C ALA A 585 13.48 50.39 34.01
N THR A 586 14.56 50.67 34.73
CA THR A 586 14.80 51.97 35.35
C THR A 586 15.27 53.00 34.32
N ILE A 587 15.03 54.28 34.58
CA ILE A 587 15.47 55.39 33.71
C ILE A 587 16.97 55.28 33.32
N PRO A 588 17.92 55.05 34.25
CA PRO A 588 19.32 54.86 33.89
C PRO A 588 19.59 53.67 32.97
N GLN A 589 18.86 52.56 33.14
CA GLN A 589 18.99 51.39 32.26
C GLN A 589 18.53 51.72 30.84
N LEU A 590 17.42 52.46 30.71
CA LEU A 590 16.91 52.91 29.41
C LEU A 590 17.83 53.91 28.73
N GLU A 591 18.51 54.79 29.48
CA GLU A 591 19.53 55.68 28.94
C GLU A 591 20.78 54.93 28.47
N ALA A 592 21.23 53.94 29.24
CA ALA A 592 22.32 53.07 28.83
C ALA A 592 21.97 52.31 27.54
N LEU A 593 20.73 51.82 27.44
CA LEU A 593 20.20 51.17 26.25
C LEU A 593 20.19 52.12 25.04
N ALA A 594 19.68 53.34 25.20
CA ALA A 594 19.65 54.35 24.14
C ALA A 594 21.06 54.70 23.64
N LYS A 595 22.02 54.90 24.55
CA LYS A 595 23.43 55.16 24.20
C LYS A 595 24.04 53.99 23.43
N HIS A 596 23.74 52.75 23.81
CA HIS A 596 24.25 51.59 23.10
C HIS A 596 23.61 51.42 21.71
N MET A 597 22.29 51.62 21.60
CA MET A 597 21.61 51.65 20.29
C MET A 597 22.29 52.66 19.36
N ALA A 598 22.59 53.87 19.85
CA ALA A 598 23.29 54.89 19.06
C ALA A 598 24.70 54.44 18.62
N ARG A 599 25.49 53.82 19.51
CA ARG A 599 26.82 53.27 19.18
C ARG A 599 26.77 52.16 18.13
N GLN A 600 25.68 51.41 18.07
CA GLN A 600 25.45 50.38 17.05
C GLN A 600 24.93 50.95 15.72
N GLY A 601 24.77 52.27 15.59
CA GLY A 601 24.19 52.92 14.40
C GLY A 601 22.65 52.86 14.34
N ARG A 602 21.98 52.41 15.40
CA ARG A 602 20.51 52.29 15.48
C ARG A 602 19.88 53.61 15.91
N GLN A 603 20.00 54.64 15.07
CA GLN A 603 19.68 56.02 15.43
C GLN A 603 18.18 56.27 15.68
N ALA A 604 17.28 55.67 14.90
CA ALA A 604 15.83 55.82 15.11
C ALA A 604 15.39 55.20 16.45
N GLU A 605 15.89 54.00 16.74
CA GLU A 605 15.65 53.28 17.99
C GLU A 605 16.19 54.06 19.20
N ALA A 606 17.43 54.55 19.11
CA ALA A 606 18.05 55.37 20.15
C ALA A 606 17.23 56.63 20.43
N ARG A 607 16.81 57.37 19.38
CA ARG A 607 15.97 58.57 19.51
C ARG A 607 14.63 58.26 20.18
N ALA A 608 13.95 57.20 19.77
CA ALA A 608 12.69 56.80 20.37
C ALA A 608 12.85 56.43 21.86
N MET A 609 13.93 55.73 22.20
CA MET A 609 14.26 55.38 23.59
C MET A 609 14.57 56.62 24.43
N THR A 610 15.35 57.57 23.91
CA THR A 610 15.63 58.85 24.57
C THR A 610 14.35 59.65 24.80
N GLN A 611 13.44 59.70 23.83
CA GLN A 611 12.15 60.39 23.98
C GLN A 611 11.25 59.70 25.01
N ARG A 612 11.32 58.36 25.13
CA ARG A 612 10.64 57.61 26.19
C ARG A 612 11.20 57.98 27.56
N VAL A 613 12.52 58.01 27.71
CA VAL A 613 13.19 58.44 28.95
C VAL A 613 12.77 59.87 29.33
N LYS A 614 12.77 60.80 28.38
CA LYS A 614 12.34 62.19 28.60
C LYS A 614 10.91 62.26 29.16
N ARG A 615 9.98 61.50 28.56
CA ARG A 615 8.59 61.39 29.04
C ARG A 615 8.49 60.80 30.44
N GLN A 616 9.27 59.75 30.75
CA GLN A 616 9.28 59.15 32.09
C GLN A 616 9.83 60.11 33.14
N LYS A 617 10.89 60.86 32.83
CA LYS A 617 11.43 61.90 33.72
C LYS A 617 10.42 63.01 33.97
N GLU A 618 9.70 63.45 32.94
CA GLU A 618 8.65 64.46 33.08
C GLU A 618 7.48 63.95 33.93
N ALA A 619 6.99 62.74 33.67
CA ALA A 619 5.93 62.13 34.49
C ALA A 619 6.38 61.96 35.96
N ALA A 620 7.64 61.59 36.19
CA ALA A 620 8.19 61.48 37.52
C ALA A 620 8.32 62.84 38.22
N TRP A 621 8.68 63.90 37.49
CA TRP A 621 8.67 65.27 38.00
C TRP A 621 7.26 65.68 38.47
N GLN A 622 6.25 65.50 37.62
CA GLN A 622 4.86 65.83 37.95
C GLN A 622 4.35 65.03 39.16
N ARG A 623 4.68 63.72 39.22
CA ARG A 623 4.34 62.87 40.37
C ARG A 623 5.02 63.35 41.65
N ALA A 624 6.32 63.61 41.61
CA ALA A 624 7.07 64.09 42.77
C ALA A 624 6.53 65.45 43.27
N GLN A 625 6.19 66.35 42.34
CA GLN A 625 5.58 67.64 42.65
C GLN A 625 4.22 67.47 43.33
N ALA A 626 3.34 66.62 42.80
CA ALA A 626 2.05 66.31 43.42
C ALA A 626 2.20 65.69 44.81
N THR A 627 3.09 64.71 44.97
CA THR A 627 3.38 64.06 46.27
C THR A 627 3.89 65.07 47.29
N LEU A 628 4.82 65.95 46.93
CA LEU A 628 5.36 66.93 47.87
C LEU A 628 4.37 68.06 48.17
N ASN A 629 3.52 68.43 47.23
CA ASN A 629 2.43 69.39 47.48
C ASN A 629 1.43 68.86 48.52
N GLN A 630 1.03 67.59 48.42
CA GLN A 630 0.16 66.93 49.40
C GLN A 630 0.76 66.92 50.81
N LEU A 631 2.09 66.84 50.90
CA LEU A 631 2.83 66.90 52.16
C LEU A 631 3.14 68.33 52.62
N GLN A 632 2.70 69.37 51.88
CA GLN A 632 3.02 70.78 52.12
C GLN A 632 4.53 71.09 52.06
N LEU A 633 5.26 70.38 51.19
CA LEU A 633 6.72 70.44 51.02
C LEU A 633 7.15 70.83 49.60
N ALA A 634 6.35 71.61 48.87
CA ALA A 634 6.59 71.97 47.47
C ALA A 634 8.01 72.52 47.20
N ASN A 635 8.51 73.40 48.08
CA ASN A 635 9.82 74.07 47.96
C ASN A 635 11.02 73.15 48.25
N ARG A 636 10.78 71.85 48.47
CA ARG A 636 11.79 70.85 48.78
C ARG A 636 12.18 69.99 47.57
N LEU A 637 11.63 70.28 46.39
CA LEU A 637 11.91 69.57 45.14
C LEU A 637 12.78 70.42 44.22
N GLN A 638 13.82 69.82 43.65
CA GLN A 638 14.63 70.44 42.59
C GLN A 638 14.83 69.48 41.42
N ARG A 639 14.92 70.05 40.21
CA ARG A 639 15.23 69.32 38.98
C ARG A 639 16.68 69.59 38.59
N THR A 640 17.42 68.52 38.33
CA THR A 640 18.75 68.62 37.71
C THR A 640 18.62 68.98 36.22
N PRO A 641 19.67 69.54 35.58
CA PRO A 641 19.69 69.78 34.13
C PRO A 641 19.39 68.52 33.31
N GLU A 642 19.81 67.35 33.79
CA GLU A 642 19.58 66.05 33.16
C GLU A 642 18.17 65.51 33.41
N GLY A 643 17.35 66.18 34.24
CA GLY A 643 15.97 65.83 34.52
C GLY A 643 15.76 64.79 35.64
N TYR A 644 16.79 64.46 36.41
CA TYR A 644 16.67 63.75 37.69
C TYR A 644 16.22 64.68 38.82
N LEU A 645 15.75 64.09 39.92
CA LEU A 645 15.19 64.81 41.06
C LEU A 645 16.21 64.91 42.20
N LYS A 646 16.21 66.05 42.89
CA LYS A 646 16.80 66.22 44.21
C LYS A 646 15.69 66.58 45.19
N ILE A 647 15.59 65.88 46.32
CA ILE A 647 14.52 66.07 47.31
C ILE A 647 15.14 66.32 48.68
N ASN A 648 14.68 67.37 49.36
CA ASN A 648 15.12 67.70 50.71
C ASN A 648 13.98 67.58 51.75
N LEU A 649 13.89 66.44 52.42
CA LEU A 649 12.94 66.22 53.51
C LEU A 649 13.54 66.50 54.90
N SER A 650 14.63 67.27 54.99
CA SER A 650 15.23 67.56 56.29
C SER A 650 14.24 68.27 57.23
N ASN A 651 14.24 67.90 58.51
CA ASN A 651 13.40 68.50 59.55
C ASN A 651 11.88 68.31 59.35
N THR A 652 11.45 67.22 58.73
CA THR A 652 10.02 66.89 58.57
C THR A 652 9.62 65.70 59.45
N PRO A 653 8.33 65.55 59.83
CA PRO A 653 7.86 64.40 60.61
C PRO A 653 7.75 63.10 59.80
N THR A 654 8.28 63.04 58.58
CA THR A 654 8.14 61.92 57.64
C THR A 654 8.66 60.62 58.24
N ARG A 655 7.84 59.56 58.19
CA ARG A 655 8.17 58.19 58.60
C ARG A 655 8.32 57.23 57.43
N GLU A 656 7.53 57.44 56.38
CA GLU A 656 7.41 56.52 55.25
C GLU A 656 8.01 57.12 53.98
N LEU A 657 8.76 56.29 53.25
CA LEU A 657 9.36 56.65 51.97
C LEU A 657 8.61 56.04 50.76
N ALA A 658 7.55 55.27 51.00
CA ALA A 658 6.77 54.62 49.93
C ALA A 658 6.29 55.59 48.83
N PRO A 659 5.86 56.85 49.13
CA PRO A 659 5.50 57.81 48.09
C PRO A 659 6.64 58.20 47.14
N LEU A 660 7.90 58.02 47.58
CA LEU A 660 9.09 58.34 46.78
C LEU A 660 9.60 57.15 45.95
N ALA A 661 9.04 55.97 46.15
CA ALA A 661 9.49 54.76 45.48
C ALA A 661 9.44 54.92 43.96
N ASN A 662 10.45 54.40 43.26
CA ASN A 662 10.59 54.42 41.80
C ASN A 662 10.73 55.82 41.16
N LEU A 663 10.92 56.88 41.95
CA LEU A 663 11.27 58.19 41.40
C LEU A 663 12.77 58.23 41.02
N PRO A 664 13.16 58.95 39.96
CA PRO A 664 14.55 59.10 39.55
C PRO A 664 15.26 60.14 40.44
N ILE A 665 15.37 59.85 41.74
CA ILE A 665 16.02 60.72 42.72
C ILE A 665 17.53 60.44 42.73
N THR A 666 18.32 61.51 42.61
CA THR A 666 19.79 61.47 42.67
C THR A 666 20.36 62.03 43.96
N SER A 667 19.64 62.93 44.64
CA SER A 667 20.02 63.44 45.95
C SER A 667 18.80 63.44 46.86
N LEU A 668 18.91 62.80 48.01
CA LEU A 668 17.84 62.72 49.01
C LEU A 668 18.38 63.09 50.39
N ASN A 669 17.82 64.15 50.97
CA ASN A 669 18.15 64.55 52.34
C ASN A 669 17.01 64.17 53.29
N LEU A 670 17.32 63.29 54.26
CA LEU A 670 16.42 62.79 55.30
C LEU A 670 16.88 63.21 56.70
N TRP A 671 17.71 64.26 56.81
CA TRP A 671 18.23 64.74 58.08
C TRP A 671 17.08 65.07 59.06
N GLN A 672 17.09 64.49 60.26
CA GLN A 672 16.14 64.80 61.34
C GLN A 672 14.70 64.45 60.94
N THR A 673 14.56 63.30 60.29
CA THR A 673 13.26 62.68 59.98
C THR A 673 13.00 61.47 60.90
N LYS A 674 11.77 60.96 60.89
CA LYS A 674 11.36 59.78 61.68
C LYS A 674 11.45 58.48 60.88
N VAL A 675 12.22 58.46 59.80
CA VAL A 675 12.41 57.28 58.94
C VAL A 675 13.24 56.22 59.66
N THR A 676 12.77 54.97 59.58
CA THR A 676 13.47 53.78 60.11
C THR A 676 13.88 52.81 59.01
N GLN A 677 13.20 52.82 57.86
CA GLN A 677 13.34 51.80 56.82
C GLN A 677 13.66 52.44 55.46
N LEU A 678 14.68 51.89 54.77
CA LEU A 678 15.12 52.38 53.46
C LEU A 678 14.63 51.54 52.27
N ARG A 679 13.79 50.51 52.50
CA ARG A 679 13.31 49.60 51.43
C ARG A 679 12.80 50.33 50.17
N PRO A 680 12.01 51.42 50.27
CA PRO A 680 11.55 52.15 49.08
C PRO A 680 12.65 52.77 48.23
N LEU A 681 13.87 52.91 48.76
CA LEU A 681 15.04 53.45 48.07
C LEU A 681 15.81 52.42 47.24
N ALA A 682 15.46 51.13 47.37
CA ALA A 682 16.17 50.05 46.70
C ALA A 682 16.14 50.23 45.16
N GLY A 683 17.33 50.14 44.54
CA GLY A 683 17.49 50.26 43.08
C GLY A 683 17.31 51.69 42.53
N MET A 684 17.09 52.70 43.37
CA MET A 684 16.99 54.09 42.94
C MET A 684 18.36 54.66 42.53
N PRO A 685 18.41 55.62 41.59
CA PRO A 685 19.66 56.18 41.07
C PRO A 685 20.27 57.25 42.01
N LEU A 686 20.35 56.94 43.30
CA LEU A 686 20.85 57.86 44.32
C LEU A 686 22.37 58.02 44.21
N ASN A 687 22.83 59.26 44.05
CA ASN A 687 24.24 59.68 44.11
C ASN A 687 24.59 60.25 45.49
N GLU A 688 23.64 60.92 46.15
CA GLU A 688 23.79 61.51 47.47
C GLU A 688 22.64 61.10 48.39
N LEU A 689 22.96 60.68 49.62
CA LEU A 689 21.97 60.37 50.65
C LEU A 689 22.42 60.88 52.02
N TYR A 690 21.53 61.61 52.71
CA TYR A 690 21.79 62.16 54.03
C TYR A 690 20.81 61.59 55.06
N LEU A 691 21.32 60.85 56.05
CA LEU A 691 20.57 60.11 57.08
C LEU A 691 20.90 60.60 58.50
N ALA A 692 21.35 61.84 58.65
CA ALA A 692 21.71 62.40 59.96
C ALA A 692 20.49 62.48 60.89
N PHE A 693 20.63 62.10 62.16
CA PHE A 693 19.55 62.11 63.16
C PHE A 693 18.30 61.32 62.71
N THR A 694 18.51 60.12 62.18
CA THR A 694 17.45 59.17 61.84
C THR A 694 17.55 57.91 62.69
N SER A 695 16.50 57.08 62.69
CA SER A 695 16.47 55.80 63.42
C SER A 695 16.77 54.61 62.50
N VAL A 696 17.46 54.83 61.39
CA VAL A 696 17.83 53.77 60.43
C VAL A 696 18.99 52.94 61.00
N ASP A 697 18.84 51.63 61.00
CA ASP A 697 19.86 50.65 61.40
C ASP A 697 20.35 49.77 60.23
N ASP A 698 19.49 49.53 59.23
CA ASP A 698 19.75 48.67 58.09
C ASP A 698 20.02 49.45 56.78
N LEU A 699 21.24 49.29 56.25
CA LEU A 699 21.66 49.85 54.96
C LEU A 699 21.49 48.86 53.79
N SER A 700 21.01 47.63 54.02
CA SER A 700 20.87 46.60 52.97
C SER A 700 20.12 47.07 51.72
N PRO A 701 19.05 47.90 51.81
CA PRO A 701 18.37 48.43 50.62
C PRO A 701 19.26 49.28 49.70
N LEU A 702 20.39 49.80 50.18
CA LEU A 702 21.31 50.63 49.39
C LEU A 702 22.35 49.83 48.60
N LYS A 703 22.39 48.50 48.77
CA LYS A 703 23.39 47.64 48.13
C LYS A 703 23.38 47.82 46.61
N GLY A 704 24.53 48.18 46.06
CA GLY A 704 24.72 48.39 44.62
C GLY A 704 24.16 49.73 44.08
N ALA A 705 23.68 50.63 44.95
CA ALA A 705 23.30 51.98 44.54
C ALA A 705 24.52 52.77 44.02
N PRO A 706 24.35 53.70 43.07
CA PRO A 706 25.44 54.50 42.52
C PRO A 706 25.87 55.65 43.44
N LEU A 707 25.75 55.48 44.76
CA LEU A 707 26.04 56.52 45.74
C LEU A 707 27.53 56.91 45.70
N GLN A 708 27.76 58.21 45.55
CA GLN A 708 29.07 58.85 45.67
C GLN A 708 29.25 59.52 47.04
N SER A 709 28.16 59.96 47.67
CA SER A 709 28.18 60.58 49.00
C SER A 709 27.10 59.98 49.89
N LEU A 710 27.51 59.48 51.06
CA LEU A 710 26.60 58.95 52.06
C LEU A 710 26.91 59.57 53.43
N THR A 711 25.92 60.23 54.02
CA THR A 711 25.98 60.72 55.39
C THR A 711 25.08 59.88 56.28
N VAL A 712 25.65 59.25 57.30
CA VAL A 712 24.97 58.53 58.38
C VAL A 712 25.51 59.09 59.69
N ALA A 713 24.75 59.99 60.30
CA ALA A 713 25.17 60.63 61.54
C ALA A 713 24.10 60.44 62.62
N TYR A 714 24.48 60.17 63.87
CA TYR A 714 23.54 60.00 64.98
C TYR A 714 22.45 58.95 64.68
N ALA A 715 22.83 57.84 64.04
CA ALA A 715 21.94 56.74 63.68
C ALA A 715 22.54 55.39 64.14
N PRO A 716 21.72 54.40 64.53
CA PRO A 716 22.19 53.14 65.13
C PRO A 716 22.80 52.13 64.14
N VAL A 717 23.26 52.56 62.96
CA VAL A 717 23.88 51.70 61.96
C VAL A 717 25.16 51.07 62.50
N ALA A 718 25.22 49.73 62.45
CA ALA A 718 26.39 48.94 62.82
C ALA A 718 27.00 48.18 61.62
N ASN A 719 26.15 47.69 60.72
CA ASN A 719 26.56 46.82 59.61
C ASN A 719 26.90 47.64 58.36
N LEU A 720 28.18 47.66 57.98
CA LEU A 720 28.65 48.31 56.76
C LEU A 720 28.75 47.37 55.55
N ALA A 721 28.45 46.07 55.69
CA ALA A 721 28.54 45.10 54.60
C ALA A 721 27.80 45.52 53.30
N PRO A 722 26.64 46.19 53.35
CA PRO A 722 25.96 46.68 52.15
C PRO A 722 26.76 47.66 51.30
N LEU A 723 27.78 48.32 51.88
CA LEU A 723 28.58 49.35 51.20
C LEU A 723 29.72 48.79 50.33
N LYS A 724 30.00 47.47 50.43
CA LYS A 724 31.12 46.84 49.74
C LYS A 724 31.02 47.01 48.22
N GLY A 725 32.11 47.50 47.61
CA GLY A 725 32.22 47.69 46.15
C GLY A 725 31.43 48.87 45.58
N MET A 726 30.86 49.74 46.42
CA MET A 726 30.11 50.92 45.96
C MET A 726 31.05 52.04 45.49
N PRO A 727 30.62 52.92 44.57
CA PRO A 727 31.45 54.02 44.05
C PRO A 727 31.51 55.23 45.01
N LEU A 728 31.56 54.99 46.33
CA LEU A 728 31.54 56.02 47.35
C LEU A 728 32.86 56.81 47.36
N VAL A 729 32.73 58.13 47.30
CA VAL A 729 33.84 59.10 47.38
C VAL A 729 33.83 59.80 48.75
N HIS A 730 32.65 60.05 49.31
CA HIS A 730 32.48 60.66 50.62
C HIS A 730 31.60 59.79 51.51
N LEU A 731 32.10 59.43 52.69
CA LEU A 731 31.36 58.63 53.66
C LEU A 731 31.50 59.25 55.05
N TYR A 732 30.38 59.64 55.64
CA TYR A 732 30.34 60.28 56.95
C TYR A 732 29.56 59.40 57.93
N LEU A 733 30.22 58.80 58.92
CA LEU A 733 29.65 57.83 59.88
C LEU A 733 29.63 58.35 61.33
N SER A 734 29.39 59.65 61.52
CA SER A 734 29.48 60.31 62.83
C SER A 734 28.51 59.73 63.87
N LYS A 735 29.00 59.35 65.06
CA LYS A 735 28.18 58.83 66.17
C LYS A 735 27.27 57.67 65.75
N THR A 736 27.84 56.66 65.10
CA THR A 736 27.17 55.40 64.71
C THR A 736 27.70 54.22 65.51
N LYS A 737 27.07 53.05 65.38
CA LYS A 737 27.51 51.79 66.03
C LYS A 737 28.51 50.99 65.17
N ALA A 738 29.01 51.57 64.08
CA ALA A 738 29.94 50.90 63.19
C ALA A 738 31.28 50.61 63.90
N ALA A 739 31.75 49.36 63.79
CA ALA A 739 33.02 48.90 64.35
C ALA A 739 33.93 48.23 63.31
N ASN A 740 33.34 47.48 62.37
CA ASN A 740 34.07 46.74 61.35
C ASN A 740 34.19 47.54 60.04
N LEU A 741 35.42 47.94 59.69
CA LEU A 741 35.72 48.68 58.46
C LEU A 741 36.05 47.78 57.25
N ALA A 742 36.14 46.45 57.40
CA ALA A 742 36.46 45.55 56.30
C ALA A 742 35.60 45.74 55.03
N PRO A 743 34.28 46.03 55.12
CA PRO A 743 33.46 46.32 53.94
C PRO A 743 33.87 47.56 53.14
N LEU A 744 34.64 48.48 53.74
CA LEU A 744 35.08 49.71 53.10
C LEU A 744 36.41 49.57 52.33
N ALA A 745 37.06 48.41 52.43
CA ALA A 745 38.28 48.14 51.68
C ALA A 745 38.05 48.36 50.18
N ASP A 746 39.06 48.92 49.50
CA ASP A 746 39.08 49.20 48.06
C ASP A 746 38.06 50.25 47.56
N LEU A 747 37.27 50.87 48.44
CA LEU A 747 36.39 51.96 48.05
C LEU A 747 37.20 53.21 47.66
N PRO A 748 36.79 53.99 46.64
CA PRO A 748 37.51 55.17 46.19
C PRO A 748 37.27 56.40 47.09
N LEU A 749 37.23 56.20 48.41
CA LEU A 749 36.93 57.24 49.39
C LEU A 749 38.04 58.29 49.43
N ARG A 750 37.63 59.56 49.31
CA ARG A 750 38.48 60.74 49.55
C ARG A 750 38.20 61.38 50.90
N SER A 751 36.97 61.26 51.40
CA SER A 751 36.59 61.76 52.73
C SER A 751 35.93 60.65 53.52
N LEU A 752 36.45 60.37 54.70
CA LEU A 752 35.90 59.39 55.63
C LEU A 752 35.79 60.00 57.02
N HIS A 753 34.59 60.13 57.55
CA HIS A 753 34.39 60.52 58.94
C HIS A 753 33.94 59.31 59.75
N LEU A 754 34.66 59.03 60.82
CA LEU A 754 34.39 57.95 61.78
C LEU A 754 34.21 58.51 63.19
N ASP A 755 34.05 59.83 63.34
CA ASP A 755 34.01 60.47 64.65
C ASP A 755 32.93 59.86 65.54
N ARG A 756 33.29 59.58 66.80
CA ARG A 756 32.40 58.97 67.81
C ARG A 756 31.81 57.61 67.39
N THR A 757 32.53 56.82 66.59
CA THR A 757 32.16 55.42 66.27
C THR A 757 32.87 54.41 67.19
N LEU A 758 32.53 53.13 67.05
CA LEU A 758 33.10 52.02 67.82
C LEU A 758 34.31 51.35 67.12
N VAL A 759 34.84 51.97 66.07
CA VAL A 759 36.01 51.48 65.32
C VAL A 759 37.22 51.35 66.25
N ALA A 760 37.90 50.21 66.18
CA ALA A 760 39.14 49.94 66.91
C ALA A 760 40.34 49.61 66.00
N ASN A 761 40.11 49.37 64.71
CA ASN A 761 41.15 48.92 63.77
C ASN A 761 41.04 49.65 62.42
N LEU A 762 42.13 50.32 62.02
CA LEU A 762 42.24 51.04 60.75
C LEU A 762 42.92 50.24 59.63
N THR A 763 43.36 49.01 59.88
CA THR A 763 43.99 48.15 58.86
C THR A 763 43.17 48.06 57.56
N PRO A 764 41.82 47.95 57.58
CA PRO A 764 41.04 47.90 56.35
C PRO A 764 41.12 49.15 55.46
N ILE A 765 41.55 50.29 56.02
CA ILE A 765 41.66 51.56 55.30
C ILE A 765 43.10 51.95 54.98
N LYS A 766 44.08 51.06 55.26
CA LYS A 766 45.46 51.28 54.83
C LYS A 766 45.50 51.35 53.30
N ASP A 767 46.39 52.18 52.76
CA ASP A 767 46.57 52.40 51.32
C ASP A 767 45.37 53.05 50.59
N MET A 768 44.26 53.38 51.27
CA MET A 768 43.13 54.07 50.66
C MET A 768 43.47 55.51 50.26
N PRO A 769 42.89 56.06 49.16
CA PRO A 769 43.18 57.40 48.64
C PRO A 769 42.50 58.53 49.44
N LEU A 770 42.49 58.40 50.77
CA LEU A 770 41.86 59.35 51.70
C LEU A 770 42.62 60.67 51.67
N ARG A 771 41.88 61.77 51.57
CA ARG A 771 42.37 63.13 51.78
C ARG A 771 41.94 63.66 53.14
N HIS A 772 40.70 63.38 53.54
CA HIS A 772 40.13 63.88 54.79
C HIS A 772 39.71 62.68 55.65
N LEU A 773 40.27 62.57 56.85
CA LEU A 773 39.92 61.53 57.81
C LEU A 773 39.58 62.16 59.17
N ARG A 774 38.40 61.83 59.70
CA ARG A 774 37.93 62.36 60.98
C ARG A 774 37.78 61.22 61.99
N LEU A 775 38.52 61.27 63.11
CA LEU A 775 38.56 60.22 64.14
C LEU A 775 38.25 60.72 65.56
N ASP A 776 37.89 62.00 65.74
CA ASP A 776 37.60 62.53 67.08
C ASP A 776 36.47 61.77 67.78
N GLY A 777 36.66 61.46 69.06
CA GLY A 777 35.73 60.66 69.85
C GLY A 777 35.70 59.15 69.54
N CYS A 778 36.59 58.60 68.71
CA CYS A 778 36.77 57.14 68.61
C CYS A 778 37.53 56.61 69.84
N GLU A 779 36.81 56.26 70.90
CA GLU A 779 37.42 55.89 72.19
C GLU A 779 38.16 54.54 72.17
N ASN A 780 37.74 53.62 71.30
CA ASN A 780 38.32 52.27 71.18
C ASN A 780 39.54 52.22 70.26
N LEU A 781 39.88 53.32 69.59
CA LEU A 781 40.91 53.36 68.56
C LEU A 781 42.23 53.84 69.14
N THR A 782 43.16 52.93 69.38
CA THR A 782 44.47 53.25 69.99
C THR A 782 45.63 53.17 69.00
N ASP A 783 45.60 52.22 68.06
CA ASP A 783 46.63 52.07 67.04
C ASP A 783 46.30 52.86 65.77
N LEU A 784 47.14 53.85 65.47
CA LEU A 784 47.05 54.68 64.28
C LEU A 784 48.11 54.32 63.22
N SER A 785 48.99 53.35 63.47
CA SER A 785 50.08 52.98 62.57
C SER A 785 49.64 52.64 61.13
N PRO A 786 48.43 52.10 60.84
CA PRO A 786 47.97 51.91 59.47
C PRO A 786 47.90 53.21 58.64
N LEU A 787 47.74 54.37 59.30
CA LEU A 787 47.71 55.67 58.62
C LEU A 787 49.05 56.06 57.98
N ALA A 788 50.17 55.41 58.35
CA ALA A 788 51.47 55.63 57.72
C ALA A 788 51.44 55.34 56.20
N HIS A 789 50.48 54.52 55.76
CA HIS A 789 50.28 54.13 54.37
C HIS A 789 49.38 55.10 53.59
N CYS A 790 48.60 55.94 54.27
CA CYS A 790 47.67 56.89 53.64
C CYS A 790 48.40 58.15 53.15
N LYS A 791 49.24 58.02 52.12
CA LYS A 791 50.12 59.10 51.63
C LYS A 791 49.38 60.32 51.07
N THR A 792 48.12 60.18 50.70
CA THR A 792 47.27 61.25 50.16
C THR A 792 46.57 62.07 51.24
N LEU A 793 46.74 61.74 52.52
CA LEU A 793 46.01 62.36 53.62
C LEU A 793 46.43 63.82 53.80
N GLU A 794 45.45 64.73 53.76
CA GLU A 794 45.63 66.19 53.84
C GLU A 794 45.15 66.75 55.19
N VAL A 795 44.03 66.23 55.69
CA VAL A 795 43.39 66.67 56.94
C VAL A 795 43.07 65.45 57.80
N LEU A 796 43.53 65.48 59.06
CA LEU A 796 43.28 64.43 60.05
C LEU A 796 42.79 65.02 61.37
N THR A 797 41.68 64.52 61.91
CA THR A 797 41.38 64.68 63.35
C THR A 797 41.72 63.42 64.11
N LEU A 798 42.35 63.58 65.28
CA LEU A 798 42.83 62.47 66.10
C LEU A 798 41.75 62.00 67.09
N PRO A 799 41.73 60.70 67.43
CA PRO A 799 40.93 60.20 68.55
C PRO A 799 41.47 60.75 69.89
N PRO A 800 40.64 60.76 70.95
CA PRO A 800 41.03 61.30 72.25
C PRO A 800 42.16 60.51 72.92
N ARG A 801 42.28 59.22 72.59
CA ARG A 801 43.36 58.33 73.03
C ARG A 801 44.03 57.76 71.78
N HIS A 802 45.35 57.81 71.73
CA HIS A 802 46.13 57.18 70.66
C HIS A 802 47.53 56.84 71.16
N GLY A 803 48.15 55.85 70.54
CA GLY A 803 49.56 55.51 70.73
C GLY A 803 50.51 56.52 70.09
N ASP A 804 51.70 56.06 69.69
CA ASP A 804 52.67 56.92 69.01
C ASP A 804 52.14 57.40 67.64
N ILE A 805 52.23 58.71 67.42
CA ILE A 805 51.83 59.37 66.19
C ILE A 805 53.01 60.06 65.48
N SER A 806 54.24 59.83 65.93
CA SER A 806 55.44 60.46 65.36
C SER A 806 55.60 60.19 63.87
N PHE A 807 55.09 59.05 63.38
CA PHE A 807 55.07 58.69 61.96
C PHE A 807 54.24 59.67 61.11
N LEU A 808 53.24 60.36 61.66
CA LEU A 808 52.42 61.34 60.93
C LEU A 808 53.25 62.52 60.41
N LYS A 809 54.39 62.84 61.05
CA LYS A 809 55.35 63.85 60.54
C LYS A 809 55.92 63.48 59.17
N LYS A 810 55.93 62.19 58.83
CA LYS A 810 56.46 61.65 57.56
C LYS A 810 55.39 61.56 56.46
N LEU A 811 54.14 61.96 56.72
CA LEU A 811 53.10 61.98 55.70
C LEU A 811 53.27 63.23 54.80
N PRO A 812 53.48 63.06 53.49
CA PRO A 812 53.95 64.15 52.62
C PRO A 812 52.87 65.21 52.36
N ASN A 813 51.59 64.86 52.44
CA ASN A 813 50.48 65.75 52.11
C ASN A 813 49.73 66.28 53.34
N LEU A 814 50.10 65.86 54.56
CA LEU A 814 49.35 66.21 55.76
C LEU A 814 49.59 67.69 56.13
N ARG A 815 48.56 68.51 55.91
CA ARG A 815 48.61 69.96 56.12
C ARG A 815 47.94 70.38 57.42
N ARG A 816 46.94 69.63 57.87
CA ARG A 816 46.15 69.96 59.05
C ARG A 816 45.95 68.75 59.97
N LEU A 817 46.16 68.98 61.25
CA LEU A 817 46.10 67.96 62.30
C LEU A 817 45.54 68.60 63.57
N SER A 818 44.51 68.01 64.16
CA SER A 818 43.83 68.55 65.34
C SER A 818 43.13 67.47 66.16
N TYR A 819 42.86 67.72 67.44
CA TYR A 819 41.94 66.90 68.26
C TYR A 819 40.48 67.29 68.09
N HIS A 820 40.23 68.47 67.51
CA HIS A 820 38.89 69.01 67.31
C HIS A 820 38.66 69.30 65.84
N TYR A 821 37.48 68.91 65.36
CA TYR A 821 37.04 69.22 64.01
C TYR A 821 36.36 70.59 63.97
N ASP A 822 36.60 71.34 62.89
CA ASP A 822 35.85 72.55 62.54
C ASP A 822 35.30 72.40 61.12
N LEU A 823 34.11 72.95 60.87
CA LEU A 823 33.49 72.96 59.54
C LEU A 823 34.26 73.86 58.57
N ASP A 824 34.91 74.90 59.07
CA ASP A 824 35.86 75.70 58.29
C ASP A 824 37.25 75.09 58.43
N GLU A 825 37.71 74.44 57.36
CA GLU A 825 39.01 73.79 57.32
C GLU A 825 40.16 74.75 57.67
N LYS A 826 40.00 76.07 57.40
CA LYS A 826 41.02 77.07 57.74
C LYS A 826 41.21 77.22 59.25
N LYS A 827 40.19 76.91 60.04
CA LYS A 827 40.23 76.92 61.52
C LYS A 827 40.83 75.65 62.11
N ILE A 828 40.98 74.59 61.30
CA ILE A 828 41.70 73.40 61.72
C ILE A 828 43.20 73.72 61.74
N GLN A 829 43.83 73.46 62.88
CA GLN A 829 45.23 73.71 63.16
C GLN A 829 46.15 73.12 62.07
N THR A 830 47.15 73.89 61.63
CA THR A 830 48.19 73.40 60.70
C THR A 830 49.06 72.36 61.38
N THR A 831 49.61 71.41 60.62
CA THR A 831 50.53 70.40 61.19
C THR A 831 51.71 71.01 61.93
N ALA A 832 52.30 72.08 61.38
CA ALA A 832 53.39 72.81 62.02
C ALA A 832 52.97 73.37 63.39
N HIS A 833 51.79 74.02 63.48
CA HIS A 833 51.30 74.57 64.74
C HIS A 833 50.94 73.45 65.73
N PHE A 834 50.32 72.37 65.26
CA PHE A 834 49.97 71.21 66.09
C PHE A 834 51.22 70.65 66.77
N TRP A 835 52.29 70.36 66.01
CA TRP A 835 53.52 69.80 66.56
C TRP A 835 54.28 70.75 67.49
N ALA A 836 54.16 72.08 67.28
CA ALA A 836 54.74 73.06 68.19
C ALA A 836 54.05 73.08 69.56
N THR A 837 52.74 72.81 69.60
CA THR A 837 51.94 72.77 70.83
C THR A 837 51.70 71.36 71.37
N TYR A 838 52.08 70.32 70.63
CA TYR A 838 51.81 68.93 70.96
C TYR A 838 52.60 68.52 72.20
N LYS A 839 51.86 68.23 73.28
CA LYS A 839 52.38 67.53 74.45
C LYS A 839 51.91 66.10 74.35
N LYS A 840 52.85 65.14 74.46
CA LYS A 840 52.52 63.72 74.50
C LYS A 840 51.42 63.51 75.55
N PRO A 841 50.22 63.01 75.19
CA PRO A 841 49.17 62.79 76.18
C PRO A 841 49.72 61.84 77.26
N PRO A 842 49.39 62.06 78.54
CA PRO A 842 49.82 61.15 79.60
C PRO A 842 49.35 59.74 79.22
N VAL A 843 50.28 58.80 79.23
CA VAL A 843 49.97 57.38 79.10
C VAL A 843 49.15 57.05 80.34
N GLY A 844 47.82 57.06 80.22
CA GLY A 844 46.93 56.59 81.28
C GLY A 844 47.17 55.10 81.54
N PRO A 845 46.93 54.61 82.77
CA PRO A 845 47.18 53.23 83.17
C PRO A 845 46.45 52.20 82.31
#